data_AF-D6YWX6-F1
#
_entry.id   AF-D6YWX6-F1
#
_cell.length_a   1.000
_cell.length_b   1.000
_cell.length_c   1.000
_cell.angle_alpha   90.00
_cell.angle_beta   90.00
_cell.angle_gamma   90.00
#
_symmetry.space_group_name_H-M   'P 1'
#
loop_
_entity.id
_entity.type
_entity.pdbx_description
1 polymer ?
#
loop_
_entity_poly.entity_id
_entity_poly.type
_entity_poly.pdbx_seq_one_letter_code
_entity_poly.pdbx_strand_id
1 'polypeptide(L)'
;MNDPISSIDCKEPRQLETFGFSRVIPPHLVEMIQSMREKTLSYSFRPSTKRLRHPVAKHHNDCDESSKCTQNVSQSILAPQMSLEHLKSQGFVELAEKLKSKNGFPWDEILKFNHPLLIEQLYDLATLIELKCGCQRTSYMSYGLKIASEANLFPSPILGMYIHLLDKDPDTVYQSANSHDDFLWIETQFLNVIENRKAALAKYKRKHRKAKLQNHEIAYRNRLPIELSYFLLSSTGHFNIGLADPLIAAFIKSPLNYESCILRILKQLKHSPSLREKLSQIKKPKSSETPANIVIRTTLGLSPADELQDLDAARTALASLLTMLRQGKDGSCFATPLAISLLNSHLELCLKDFQQLIAESKLTRNVEGVYVDFPFILRIGDQNLSEKVRISRTGRLLLPNGRLIPLSKIPGVIAVKTAIGIEKIKITKSLFTKEQPYVDITLKELLQALVKQAKALPINKKTALSELYLHAVFAYEAQECNPLLQVWENAIACMAEADDKSMVRSAILKSSQRVLAKYLKQSLTTRKEMRHQAAALFNRHLNEKIHLQWDPHITSDCVAGEQSTEGAFVLYDKDGRRKPSRWLRLDHPKAYQSFILRTVDEVGKEMRMNLDGSQWTKIQQTLNELESYVESELFLVDSLIDYYPPNGDIPEVLNQLKHLSYTPWITKSGNSLHKVLQIYFEQPDLKARARLTPKNGEELLQSLILMLRNSTSPSIKNIETHPDLCTPIRIPYVHAFTFLPGHPTLLPAWTKSSEPAEWIKQNVLQKGVEISESPLSKDAREAVIQRLAANLVSKTDKTAFIEQMDQLPKSQSIKEFRQSILELMIKLNSSIKLPLQILETQIDQQIYTSLPNPLKEKLHASAIHIADTNWADGINAIHFSLVVNPGTGQIVLWGIKDDSSQLIPLDQSIWFENNSWEFFID
;
A
#
# COMPACT_ATOMS: atom_id res chain seq x y z
N MET A 1 5.00 -63.91 3.81
CA MET A 1 5.03 -64.47 2.45
C MET A 1 5.41 -63.35 1.50
N ASN A 2 6.61 -63.50 0.91
CA ASN A 2 7.18 -62.91 -0.30
C ASN A 2 7.36 -61.38 -0.43
N ASP A 3 8.54 -60.93 0.03
CA ASP A 3 9.61 -60.25 -0.73
C ASP A 3 9.53 -58.75 -1.17
N PRO A 4 10.70 -58.09 -1.36
CA PRO A 4 11.04 -56.82 -0.69
C PRO A 4 11.43 -55.67 -1.65
N ILE A 5 11.43 -54.41 -1.19
CA ILE A 5 12.08 -53.31 -1.92
C ILE A 5 12.86 -52.37 -0.99
N SER A 6 14.17 -52.41 -1.25
CA SER A 6 15.32 -51.54 -0.98
C SER A 6 15.15 -50.20 -0.24
N SER A 7 15.98 -50.07 0.80
CA SER A 7 16.53 -48.83 1.34
C SER A 7 17.44 -48.12 0.33
N ILE A 8 17.15 -46.86 0.01
CA ILE A 8 18.10 -45.95 -0.66
C ILE A 8 18.66 -45.00 0.40
N ASP A 9 19.94 -45.20 0.67
CA ASP A 9 20.78 -44.47 1.60
C ASP A 9 21.37 -43.25 0.85
N CYS A 10 20.91 -42.04 1.16
CA CYS A 10 21.43 -40.81 0.57
C CYS A 10 22.68 -40.35 1.34
N LYS A 11 23.87 -40.86 0.96
CA LYS A 11 25.16 -40.24 1.30
C LYS A 11 25.53 -39.23 0.21
N GLU A 12 25.64 -37.96 0.59
CA GLU A 12 26.29 -36.91 -0.20
C GLU A 12 27.81 -37.18 -0.28
N PRO A 13 28.46 -37.05 -1.45
CA PRO A 13 29.89 -36.79 -1.50
C PRO A 13 30.12 -35.28 -1.65
N ARG A 14 30.83 -34.69 -0.68
CA ARG A 14 31.53 -33.41 -0.87
C ARG A 14 32.85 -33.70 -1.57
N GLN A 15 32.97 -33.28 -2.82
CA GLN A 15 34.26 -32.98 -3.44
C GLN A 15 34.18 -31.56 -4.00
N LEU A 16 35.01 -30.68 -3.46
CA LEU A 16 35.29 -29.35 -3.98
C LEU A 16 36.34 -29.53 -5.08
N GLU A 17 35.89 -29.52 -6.34
CA GLU A 17 36.77 -29.34 -7.49
C GLU A 17 36.82 -27.85 -7.85
N THR A 18 38.02 -27.29 -7.82
CA THR A 18 38.36 -25.98 -8.37
C THR A 18 38.29 -26.05 -9.90
N PHE A 19 37.21 -25.53 -10.49
CA PHE A 19 37.09 -25.38 -11.94
C PHE A 19 37.85 -24.15 -12.44
N GLY A 20 38.80 -24.38 -13.35
CA GLY A 20 39.36 -23.34 -14.20
C GLY A 20 38.31 -22.85 -15.20
N PHE A 21 38.04 -21.54 -15.21
CA PHE A 21 37.06 -20.92 -16.09
C PHE A 21 37.57 -20.86 -17.54
N SER A 22 37.01 -21.68 -18.41
CA SER A 22 36.98 -21.43 -19.86
C SER A 22 35.92 -20.36 -20.16
N ARG A 23 36.34 -19.27 -20.83
CA ARG A 23 35.55 -18.06 -21.14
C ARG A 23 34.53 -18.29 -22.26
N VAL A 24 33.56 -19.19 -22.08
CA VAL A 24 32.41 -19.29 -22.99
C VAL A 24 31.21 -18.64 -22.33
N ILE A 25 30.81 -17.46 -22.82
CA ILE A 25 29.59 -16.77 -22.37
C ILE A 25 28.39 -17.62 -22.82
N PRO A 26 27.52 -18.07 -21.90
CA PRO A 26 26.30 -18.77 -22.26
C PRO A 26 25.45 -17.98 -23.27
N PRO A 27 24.92 -18.60 -24.34
CA PRO A 27 24.16 -17.90 -25.38
C PRO A 27 22.99 -17.03 -24.86
N HIS A 28 22.29 -17.49 -23.84
CA HIS A 28 21.18 -16.74 -23.23
C HIS A 28 21.62 -15.43 -22.55
N LEU A 29 22.87 -15.33 -22.07
CA LEU A 29 23.41 -14.07 -21.53
C LEU A 29 23.72 -13.08 -22.67
N VAL A 30 24.17 -13.57 -23.82
CA VAL A 30 24.43 -12.72 -25.01
C VAL A 30 23.13 -12.06 -25.49
N GLU A 31 22.05 -12.84 -25.62
CA GLU A 31 20.72 -12.31 -25.98
C GLU A 31 20.20 -11.29 -24.96
N MET A 32 20.45 -11.53 -23.66
CA MET A 32 20.05 -10.59 -22.61
C MET A 32 20.87 -9.29 -22.68
N ILE A 33 22.18 -9.37 -22.92
CA ILE A 33 23.04 -8.19 -23.12
C ILE A 33 22.53 -7.37 -24.31
N GLN A 34 22.26 -8.02 -25.44
CA GLN A 34 21.73 -7.35 -26.64
C GLN A 34 20.37 -6.70 -26.34
N SER A 35 19.44 -7.43 -25.72
CA SER A 35 18.12 -6.90 -25.36
C SER A 35 18.21 -5.72 -24.38
N MET A 36 19.11 -5.77 -23.38
CA MET A 36 19.34 -4.65 -22.47
C MET A 36 19.89 -3.43 -23.22
N ARG A 37 20.86 -3.62 -24.12
CA ARG A 37 21.42 -2.51 -24.93
C ARG A 37 20.34 -1.90 -25.83
N GLU A 38 19.59 -2.71 -26.56
CA GLU A 38 18.50 -2.27 -27.44
C GLU A 38 17.38 -1.54 -26.68
N LYS A 39 16.97 -2.07 -25.53
CA LYS A 39 15.94 -1.43 -24.69
C LYS A 39 16.43 -0.16 -24.03
N THR A 40 17.67 -0.12 -23.55
CA THR A 40 18.27 1.09 -22.98
C THR A 40 18.31 2.20 -24.04
N LEU A 41 18.63 1.84 -25.29
CA LEU A 41 18.57 2.77 -26.42
C LEU A 41 17.13 3.20 -26.75
N SER A 42 16.14 2.30 -26.70
CA SER A 42 14.74 2.64 -27.00
C SER A 42 14.04 3.48 -25.92
N TYR A 43 14.50 3.39 -24.66
CA TYR A 43 14.04 4.25 -23.57
C TYR A 43 14.72 5.62 -23.53
N SER A 44 15.78 5.84 -24.32
CA SER A 44 16.37 7.17 -24.50
C SER A 44 15.49 8.03 -25.41
N PHE A 45 14.72 8.94 -24.82
CA PHE A 45 13.85 9.86 -25.54
C PHE A 45 14.70 10.76 -26.45
N ARG A 46 14.42 10.79 -27.76
CA ARG A 46 14.89 11.91 -28.61
C ARG A 46 14.17 13.18 -28.12
N PRO A 47 14.87 14.22 -27.66
CA PRO A 47 14.21 15.47 -27.34
C PRO A 47 13.53 15.99 -28.62
N SER A 48 12.23 16.29 -28.55
CA SER A 48 11.53 16.91 -29.67
C SER A 48 12.05 18.33 -29.83
N THR A 49 13.09 18.52 -30.63
CA THR A 49 13.43 19.85 -31.12
C THR A 49 12.38 20.23 -32.17
N LYS A 50 11.21 20.70 -31.72
CA LYS A 50 10.34 21.52 -32.57
C LYS A 50 11.08 22.84 -32.81
N ARG A 51 11.92 22.87 -33.84
CA ARG A 51 12.44 24.12 -34.41
C ARG A 51 11.25 24.89 -34.97
N LEU A 52 10.81 25.92 -34.26
CA LEU A 52 9.97 26.98 -34.82
C LEU A 52 10.73 27.60 -36.01
N ARG A 53 10.23 27.38 -37.23
CA ARG A 53 10.71 28.06 -38.42
C ARG A 53 10.06 29.45 -38.46
N HIS A 54 10.82 30.50 -38.19
CA HIS A 54 10.48 31.85 -38.66
C HIS A 54 10.86 31.98 -40.15
N PRO A 55 10.06 32.67 -40.98
CA PRO A 55 10.42 32.94 -42.36
C PRO A 55 11.34 34.18 -42.41
N VAL A 56 12.54 34.02 -42.95
CA VAL A 56 13.40 35.15 -43.33
C VAL A 56 13.41 35.28 -44.84
N ALA A 57 13.22 36.51 -45.29
CA ALA A 57 13.11 36.96 -46.66
C ALA A 57 14.39 36.70 -47.49
N LYS A 58 14.17 36.44 -48.78
CA LYS A 58 15.19 36.33 -49.82
C LYS A 58 15.86 37.69 -50.07
N HIS A 59 17.18 37.72 -50.08
CA HIS A 59 17.93 38.60 -50.98
C HIS A 59 19.11 37.84 -51.59
N HIS A 60 19.18 37.91 -52.91
CA HIS A 60 20.32 37.52 -53.75
C HIS A 60 21.53 38.40 -53.48
N ASN A 61 22.73 37.82 -53.54
CA ASN A 61 23.77 38.24 -54.49
C ASN A 61 24.94 37.25 -54.52
N ASP A 62 25.51 37.15 -55.71
CA ASP A 62 26.61 36.32 -56.17
C ASP A 62 27.97 36.63 -55.49
N CYS A 63 28.86 35.62 -55.45
CA CYS A 63 30.20 35.67 -56.08
C CYS A 63 31.09 34.49 -55.64
N ASP A 64 31.56 33.77 -56.68
CA ASP A 64 32.90 33.25 -56.95
C ASP A 64 33.63 32.19 -56.10
N GLU A 65 34.33 31.40 -56.91
CA GLU A 65 35.05 30.17 -56.66
C GLU A 65 36.41 30.34 -55.95
N SER A 66 36.81 29.24 -55.32
CA SER A 66 38.14 28.63 -55.39
C SER A 66 39.12 28.77 -54.21
N SER A 67 39.62 27.58 -53.86
CA SER A 67 40.98 27.25 -53.38
C SER A 67 41.23 27.02 -51.87
N LYS A 68 41.53 25.74 -51.60
CA LYS A 68 42.59 25.20 -50.74
C LYS A 68 42.84 25.83 -49.35
N CYS A 69 42.52 25.06 -48.30
CA CYS A 69 43.52 24.71 -47.28
C CYS A 69 43.05 23.55 -46.39
N THR A 70 43.67 22.38 -46.57
CA THR A 70 43.70 21.31 -45.57
C THR A 70 44.72 21.69 -44.50
N GLN A 71 44.23 22.23 -43.38
CA GLN A 71 44.98 22.25 -42.12
C GLN A 71 44.15 21.53 -41.05
N ASN A 72 44.60 20.33 -40.70
CA ASN A 72 44.23 19.65 -39.47
C ASN A 72 44.70 20.50 -38.29
N VAL A 73 43.82 21.35 -37.79
CA VAL A 73 43.96 21.98 -36.48
C VAL A 73 43.16 21.12 -35.50
N SER A 74 43.84 20.17 -34.87
CA SER A 74 43.40 19.54 -33.62
C SER A 74 43.51 20.55 -32.47
N GLN A 75 42.78 21.66 -32.57
CA GLN A 75 42.44 22.45 -31.38
C GLN A 75 41.39 21.64 -30.64
N SER A 76 41.86 20.93 -29.62
CA SER A 76 41.03 20.46 -28.50
C SER A 76 40.27 21.68 -27.96
N ILE A 77 39.05 21.87 -28.44
CA ILE A 77 38.06 22.72 -27.77
C ILE A 77 37.82 22.01 -26.45
N LEU A 78 38.54 22.43 -25.40
CA LEU A 78 38.29 21.98 -24.04
C LEU A 78 36.83 22.32 -23.76
N ALA A 79 36.01 21.29 -23.62
CA ALA A 79 34.63 21.47 -23.23
C ALA A 79 34.61 22.35 -21.96
N PRO A 80 33.75 23.38 -21.90
CA PRO A 80 33.69 24.25 -20.73
C PRO A 80 33.48 23.40 -19.49
N GLN A 81 34.38 23.55 -18.50
CA GLN A 81 34.28 22.85 -17.22
C GLN A 81 32.92 23.15 -16.58
N MET A 82 32.27 22.13 -16.02
CA MET A 82 30.98 22.34 -15.39
C MET A 82 31.17 23.10 -14.08
N SER A 83 30.63 24.31 -14.01
CA SER A 83 30.70 25.12 -12.80
C SER A 83 29.75 24.57 -11.73
N LEU A 84 30.10 24.75 -10.45
CA LEU A 84 29.22 24.40 -9.33
C LEU A 84 27.88 25.19 -9.39
N GLU A 85 27.91 26.41 -9.92
CA GLU A 85 26.71 27.21 -10.15
C GLU A 85 25.82 26.61 -11.26
N HIS A 86 26.41 26.01 -12.29
CA HIS A 86 25.66 25.26 -13.29
C HIS A 86 24.97 24.04 -12.67
N LEU A 87 25.66 23.23 -11.85
CA LEU A 87 25.03 22.12 -11.12
C LEU A 87 23.83 22.59 -10.26
N LYS A 88 24.00 23.68 -9.50
CA LYS A 88 22.92 24.27 -8.70
C LYS A 88 21.72 24.67 -9.55
N SER A 89 21.97 25.33 -10.70
CA SER A 89 20.91 25.72 -11.64
C SER A 89 20.14 24.54 -12.23
N GLN A 90 20.77 23.35 -12.28
CA GLN A 90 20.14 22.10 -12.72
C GLN A 90 19.46 21.35 -11.56
N GLY A 91 19.39 21.95 -10.37
CA GLY A 91 18.76 21.36 -9.18
C GLY A 91 19.68 20.46 -8.35
N PHE A 92 20.97 20.34 -8.68
CA PHE A 92 21.96 19.53 -7.96
C PHE A 92 22.66 20.35 -6.86
N VAL A 93 21.87 21.03 -6.03
CA VAL A 93 22.38 22.00 -5.05
C VAL A 93 23.26 21.31 -4.00
N GLU A 94 22.79 20.23 -3.39
CA GLU A 94 23.53 19.52 -2.35
C GLU A 94 24.82 18.88 -2.89
N LEU A 95 24.78 18.32 -4.10
CA LEU A 95 25.96 17.77 -4.77
C LEU A 95 27.01 18.87 -5.03
N ALA A 96 26.58 20.04 -5.49
CA ALA A 96 27.47 21.17 -5.70
C ALA A 96 28.11 21.66 -4.38
N GLU A 97 27.33 21.72 -3.29
CA GLU A 97 27.87 22.08 -1.96
C GLU A 97 28.83 21.00 -1.41
N LYS A 98 28.54 19.71 -1.62
CA LYS A 98 29.46 18.61 -1.28
C LYS A 98 30.79 18.74 -2.03
N LEU A 99 30.74 19.09 -3.32
CA LEU A 99 31.92 19.25 -4.19
C LEU A 99 32.70 20.54 -3.91
N LYS A 100 32.09 21.59 -3.34
CA LYS A 100 32.73 22.88 -3.06
C LYS A 100 34.00 22.78 -2.19
N SER A 101 34.01 21.83 -1.26
CA SER A 101 35.14 21.60 -0.35
C SER A 101 36.16 20.58 -0.88
N LYS A 102 35.92 20.02 -2.06
CA LYS A 102 36.71 18.93 -2.64
C LYS A 102 37.65 19.50 -3.70
N ASN A 103 38.93 19.17 -3.61
CA ASN A 103 39.98 19.61 -4.54
C ASN A 103 40.97 18.49 -4.83
N GLY A 104 41.70 18.60 -5.93
CA GLY A 104 42.69 17.59 -6.32
C GLY A 104 42.06 16.34 -6.91
N PHE A 105 42.88 15.31 -7.13
CA PHE A 105 42.39 14.03 -7.65
C PHE A 105 41.52 13.30 -6.61
N PRO A 106 40.34 12.78 -6.97
CA PRO A 106 39.79 12.72 -8.33
C PRO A 106 38.79 13.83 -8.70
N TRP A 107 38.52 14.76 -7.79
CA TRP A 107 37.47 15.77 -7.91
C TRP A 107 37.67 16.71 -9.10
N ASP A 108 38.91 17.10 -9.36
CA ASP A 108 39.25 17.94 -10.51
C ASP A 108 38.94 17.24 -11.85
N GLU A 109 39.11 15.91 -11.92
CA GLU A 109 38.77 15.11 -13.09
C GLU A 109 37.26 14.92 -13.24
N ILE A 110 36.54 14.73 -12.13
CA ILE A 110 35.07 14.62 -12.12
C ILE A 110 34.44 15.90 -12.70
N LEU A 111 34.94 17.07 -12.33
CA LEU A 111 34.40 18.36 -12.77
C LEU A 111 34.65 18.68 -14.26
N LYS A 112 35.48 17.89 -14.95
CA LYS A 112 35.65 17.99 -16.42
C LYS A 112 34.45 17.44 -17.19
N PHE A 113 33.62 16.60 -16.57
CA PHE A 113 32.40 16.10 -17.20
C PHE A 113 31.32 17.18 -17.20
N ASN A 114 30.56 17.29 -18.30
CA ASN A 114 29.52 18.31 -18.49
C ASN A 114 28.10 17.81 -18.18
N HIS A 115 27.97 16.59 -17.63
CA HIS A 115 26.67 15.96 -17.37
C HIS A 115 26.43 15.76 -15.86
N PRO A 116 25.44 16.43 -15.24
CA PRO A 116 25.19 16.38 -13.80
C PRO A 116 25.00 14.96 -13.24
N LEU A 117 24.23 14.10 -13.91
CA LEU A 117 24.03 12.72 -13.45
C LEU A 117 25.32 11.88 -13.47
N LEU A 118 26.23 12.15 -14.41
CA LEU A 118 27.49 11.42 -14.47
C LEU A 118 28.44 11.89 -13.36
N ILE A 119 28.47 13.19 -13.08
CA ILE A 119 29.18 13.74 -11.93
C ILE A 119 28.67 13.12 -10.62
N GLU A 120 27.35 12.98 -10.47
CA GLU A 120 26.77 12.33 -9.29
C GLU A 120 27.20 10.85 -9.16
N GLN A 121 27.18 10.08 -10.26
CA GLN A 121 27.67 8.70 -10.26
C GLN A 121 29.16 8.62 -9.87
N LEU A 122 29.99 9.51 -10.42
CA LEU A 122 31.41 9.57 -10.12
C LEU A 122 31.68 10.03 -8.68
N TYR A 123 30.83 10.90 -8.13
CA TYR A 123 30.89 11.30 -6.72
C TYR A 123 30.58 10.12 -5.79
N ASP A 124 29.55 9.32 -6.09
CA ASP A 124 29.26 8.08 -5.34
C ASP A 124 30.43 7.10 -5.44
N LEU A 125 30.97 6.89 -6.65
CA LEU A 125 32.14 6.04 -6.85
C LEU A 125 33.34 6.49 -6.00
N ALA A 126 33.68 7.78 -6.03
CA ALA A 126 34.80 8.31 -5.26
C ALA A 126 34.58 8.12 -3.75
N THR A 127 33.37 8.40 -3.26
CA THR A 127 33.00 8.20 -1.85
C THR A 127 33.08 6.72 -1.44
N LEU A 128 32.63 5.82 -2.32
CA LEU A 128 32.69 4.38 -2.10
C LEU A 128 34.14 3.87 -2.07
N ILE A 129 34.99 4.38 -2.95
CA ILE A 129 36.43 4.07 -2.97
C ILE A 129 37.11 4.54 -1.69
N GLU A 130 36.80 5.76 -1.22
CA GLU A 130 37.32 6.26 0.06
C GLU A 130 36.92 5.34 1.23
N LEU A 131 35.68 4.86 1.22
CA LEU A 131 35.12 3.99 2.26
C LEU A 131 35.70 2.57 2.25
N LYS A 132 35.95 1.98 1.07
CA LYS A 132 36.22 0.53 0.95
C LYS A 132 37.59 0.15 0.42
N CYS A 133 38.28 1.00 -0.33
CA CYS A 133 39.34 0.57 -1.26
C CYS A 133 40.78 0.86 -0.81
N GLY A 134 41.02 1.08 0.48
CA GLY A 134 42.38 1.10 1.08
C GLY A 134 43.42 1.95 0.32
N CYS A 135 44.56 1.35 -0.05
CA CYS A 135 45.66 2.01 -0.77
C CYS A 135 45.52 2.03 -2.30
N GLN A 136 44.55 1.31 -2.88
CA GLN A 136 44.39 1.14 -4.33
C GLN A 136 43.45 2.18 -4.97
N ARG A 137 43.14 3.27 -4.25
CA ARG A 137 42.10 4.25 -4.61
C ARG A 137 42.27 4.83 -6.02
N THR A 138 43.49 5.15 -6.41
CA THR A 138 43.79 5.75 -7.72
C THR A 138 43.41 4.81 -8.87
N SER A 139 43.73 3.51 -8.77
CA SER A 139 43.45 2.53 -9.83
C SER A 139 41.94 2.39 -10.08
N TYR A 140 41.15 2.19 -9.03
CA TYR A 140 39.69 2.08 -9.16
C TYR A 140 39.08 3.37 -9.75
N MET A 141 39.57 4.53 -9.29
CA MET A 141 39.00 5.80 -9.71
C MET A 141 39.38 6.15 -11.15
N SER A 142 40.64 5.95 -11.55
CA SER A 142 41.08 6.11 -12.94
C SER A 142 40.29 5.21 -13.89
N TYR A 143 39.99 3.98 -13.46
CA TYR A 143 39.15 3.07 -14.23
C TYR A 143 37.71 3.54 -14.34
N GLY A 144 37.10 4.00 -13.24
CA GLY A 144 35.76 4.62 -13.29
C GLY A 144 35.67 5.84 -14.19
N LEU A 145 36.70 6.69 -14.19
CA LEU A 145 36.81 7.84 -15.10
C LEU A 145 36.93 7.40 -16.56
N LYS A 146 37.69 6.33 -16.84
CA LYS A 146 37.76 5.72 -18.17
C LYS A 146 36.38 5.25 -18.64
N ILE A 147 35.67 4.47 -17.81
CA ILE A 147 34.29 4.00 -18.09
C ILE A 147 33.37 5.20 -18.40
N ALA A 148 33.45 6.25 -17.58
CA ALA A 148 32.65 7.46 -17.74
C ALA A 148 32.96 8.20 -19.05
N SER A 149 34.23 8.25 -19.46
CA SER A 149 34.66 8.93 -20.69
C SER A 149 34.27 8.19 -21.97
N GLU A 150 34.23 6.86 -21.93
CA GLU A 150 33.91 6.00 -23.08
C GLU A 150 32.40 5.76 -23.22
N ALA A 151 31.63 5.93 -22.14
CA ALA A 151 30.19 5.82 -22.16
C ALA A 151 29.56 7.03 -22.88
N ASN A 152 29.28 6.88 -24.18
CA ASN A 152 28.51 7.85 -24.98
C ASN A 152 27.05 8.07 -24.50
N LEU A 153 26.61 7.41 -23.42
CA LEU A 153 25.26 7.45 -22.87
C LEU A 153 25.28 8.04 -21.45
N PHE A 154 24.34 8.94 -21.16
CA PHE A 154 24.21 9.60 -19.86
C PHE A 154 22.80 9.40 -19.27
N PRO A 155 22.66 8.92 -18.01
CA PRO A 155 23.69 8.34 -17.14
C PRO A 155 24.28 7.04 -17.71
N SER A 156 25.50 6.68 -17.29
CA SER A 156 26.20 5.49 -17.80
C SER A 156 25.74 4.23 -17.05
N PRO A 157 25.07 3.26 -17.72
CA PRO A 157 24.65 2.03 -17.07
C PRO A 157 25.83 1.17 -16.62
N ILE A 158 26.88 1.11 -17.43
CA ILE A 158 28.10 0.35 -17.14
C ILE A 158 28.80 0.91 -15.90
N LEU A 159 28.88 2.24 -15.75
CA LEU A 159 29.43 2.84 -14.53
C LEU A 159 28.59 2.47 -13.30
N GLY A 160 27.26 2.43 -13.43
CA GLY A 160 26.37 1.96 -12.37
C GLY A 160 26.62 0.49 -11.98
N MET A 161 26.81 -0.39 -12.97
CA MET A 161 27.18 -1.79 -12.75
C MET A 161 28.53 -1.90 -12.03
N TYR A 162 29.52 -1.11 -12.46
CA TYR A 162 30.84 -1.05 -11.84
C TYR A 162 30.77 -0.63 -10.37
N ILE A 163 30.06 0.46 -10.06
CA ILE A 163 29.85 0.94 -8.69
C ILE A 163 29.24 -0.17 -7.82
N HIS A 164 28.26 -0.91 -8.35
CA HIS A 164 27.63 -2.00 -7.61
C HIS A 164 28.57 -3.18 -7.34
N LEU A 165 29.32 -3.62 -8.36
CA LEU A 165 30.28 -4.71 -8.18
C LEU A 165 31.37 -4.31 -7.20
N LEU A 166 31.89 -3.08 -7.30
CA LEU A 166 32.86 -2.53 -6.37
C LEU A 166 32.30 -2.47 -4.93
N ASP A 167 31.03 -2.11 -4.78
CA ASP A 167 30.37 -2.07 -3.46
C ASP A 167 30.29 -3.47 -2.83
N LYS A 168 30.12 -4.54 -3.63
CA LYS A 168 29.97 -5.90 -3.10
C LYS A 168 31.30 -6.60 -2.88
N ASP A 169 32.24 -6.46 -3.81
CA ASP A 169 33.49 -7.20 -3.80
C ASP A 169 34.61 -6.38 -4.48
N PRO A 170 35.25 -5.46 -3.74
CA PRO A 170 36.32 -4.63 -4.28
C PRO A 170 37.49 -5.44 -4.83
N ASP A 171 37.86 -6.52 -4.15
CA ASP A 171 39.04 -7.33 -4.48
C ASP A 171 38.89 -8.01 -5.85
N THR A 172 37.72 -8.60 -6.12
CA THR A 172 37.41 -9.22 -7.42
C THR A 172 37.40 -8.18 -8.55
N VAL A 173 36.89 -6.98 -8.28
CA VAL A 173 36.90 -5.86 -9.24
C VAL A 173 38.33 -5.41 -9.55
N TYR A 174 39.21 -5.31 -8.55
CA TYR A 174 40.60 -4.93 -8.74
C TYR A 174 41.38 -5.92 -9.61
N GLN A 175 41.24 -7.22 -9.32
CA GLN A 175 41.91 -8.27 -10.09
C GLN A 175 41.52 -8.22 -11.56
N SER A 176 40.27 -7.83 -11.84
CA SER A 176 39.71 -7.82 -13.19
C SER A 176 39.98 -6.53 -13.96
N ALA A 177 40.00 -5.38 -13.28
CA ALA A 177 40.31 -4.07 -13.88
C ALA A 177 41.75 -3.98 -14.45
N ASN A 178 42.61 -4.95 -14.15
CA ASN A 178 43.96 -5.07 -14.72
C ASN A 178 44.00 -5.95 -16.00
N SER A 179 42.85 -6.47 -16.47
CA SER A 179 42.76 -7.33 -17.66
C SER A 179 42.06 -6.60 -18.82
N HIS A 180 42.60 -6.68 -20.05
CA HIS A 180 42.28 -5.76 -21.16
C HIS A 180 40.84 -5.84 -21.76
N ASP A 181 39.88 -6.56 -21.16
CA ASP A 181 38.52 -6.77 -21.70
C ASP A 181 37.43 -6.40 -20.67
N ASP A 182 37.45 -5.12 -20.34
CA ASP A 182 36.94 -4.51 -19.12
C ASP A 182 35.41 -4.42 -19.02
N PHE A 183 34.74 -3.92 -20.06
CA PHE A 183 33.29 -3.69 -20.03
C PHE A 183 32.47 -4.97 -20.07
N LEU A 184 32.87 -5.90 -20.94
CA LEU A 184 32.18 -7.17 -21.08
C LEU A 184 32.25 -7.97 -19.78
N TRP A 185 33.38 -7.88 -19.07
CA TRP A 185 33.52 -8.47 -17.74
C TRP A 185 32.54 -7.85 -16.73
N ILE A 186 32.47 -6.51 -16.63
CA ILE A 186 31.53 -5.81 -15.74
C ILE A 186 30.09 -6.23 -16.02
N GLU A 187 29.66 -6.17 -17.28
CA GLU A 187 28.30 -6.56 -17.69
C GLU A 187 28.03 -8.03 -17.33
N THR A 188 28.95 -8.94 -17.64
CA THR A 188 28.80 -10.37 -17.37
C THR A 188 28.67 -10.64 -15.87
N GLN A 189 29.54 -10.05 -15.04
CA GLN A 189 29.47 -10.24 -13.59
C GLN A 189 28.19 -9.65 -13.01
N PHE A 190 27.78 -8.46 -13.46
CA PHE A 190 26.55 -7.86 -12.99
C PHE A 190 25.32 -8.69 -13.37
N LEU A 191 25.30 -9.25 -14.59
CA LEU A 191 24.23 -10.15 -15.02
C LEU A 191 24.19 -11.44 -14.20
N ASN A 192 25.34 -12.00 -13.82
CA ASN A 192 25.38 -13.14 -12.90
C ASN A 192 24.75 -12.79 -11.54
N VAL A 193 25.00 -11.58 -11.02
CA VAL A 193 24.34 -11.09 -9.79
C VAL A 193 22.82 -11.00 -9.98
N ILE A 194 22.35 -10.44 -11.11
CA ILE A 194 20.92 -10.36 -11.44
C ILE A 194 20.28 -11.76 -11.49
N GLU A 195 20.88 -12.71 -12.21
CA GLU A 195 20.31 -14.05 -12.37
C GLU A 195 20.26 -14.81 -11.04
N ASN A 196 21.29 -14.68 -10.21
CA ASN A 196 21.28 -15.23 -8.85
C ASN A 196 20.13 -14.65 -8.01
N ARG A 197 19.84 -13.35 -8.14
CA ARG A 197 18.74 -12.70 -7.41
C ARG A 197 17.36 -13.11 -7.96
N LYS A 198 17.20 -13.21 -9.28
CA LYS A 198 15.98 -13.77 -9.90
C LYS A 198 15.72 -15.20 -9.43
N ALA A 199 16.76 -16.04 -9.38
CA ALA A 199 16.65 -17.40 -8.87
C ALA A 199 16.22 -17.44 -7.39
N ALA A 200 16.74 -16.52 -6.55
CA ALA A 200 16.33 -16.38 -5.16
C ALA A 200 14.86 -15.97 -5.02
N LEU A 201 14.41 -14.97 -5.79
CA LEU A 201 13.00 -14.52 -5.82
C LEU A 201 12.06 -15.63 -6.33
N ALA A 202 12.44 -16.35 -7.38
CA ALA A 202 11.67 -17.49 -7.88
C ALA A 202 11.58 -18.62 -6.84
N LYS A 203 12.68 -18.87 -6.10
CA LYS A 203 12.69 -19.82 -4.97
C LYS A 203 11.78 -19.36 -3.84
N TYR A 204 11.77 -18.07 -3.52
CA TYR A 204 10.90 -17.47 -2.51
C TYR A 204 9.42 -17.61 -2.88
N LYS A 205 9.03 -17.18 -4.10
CA LYS A 205 7.69 -17.37 -4.67
C LYS A 205 7.24 -18.83 -4.63
N ARG A 206 8.11 -19.77 -5.03
CA ARG A 206 7.82 -21.21 -4.99
C ARG A 206 7.60 -21.74 -3.57
N LYS A 207 8.28 -21.21 -2.55
CA LYS A 207 8.07 -21.62 -1.15
C LYS A 207 6.67 -21.21 -0.67
N HIS A 208 6.26 -19.97 -0.94
CA HIS A 208 4.90 -19.50 -0.64
C HIS A 208 3.84 -20.34 -1.35
N ARG A 209 4.01 -20.56 -2.66
CA ARG A 209 3.08 -21.39 -3.46
C ARG A 209 2.93 -22.81 -2.89
N LYS A 210 4.02 -23.39 -2.37
CA LYS A 210 4.01 -24.71 -1.74
C LYS A 210 3.31 -24.70 -0.38
N ALA A 211 3.47 -23.64 0.40
CA ALA A 211 2.89 -23.55 1.75
C ALA A 211 1.39 -23.23 1.74
N LYS A 212 0.91 -22.45 0.75
CA LYS A 212 -0.51 -22.03 0.63
C LYS A 212 -1.09 -21.31 1.86
N LEU A 213 -0.24 -20.70 2.68
CA LEU A 213 -0.67 -19.89 3.82
C LEU A 213 -0.73 -18.38 3.50
N GLN A 214 -0.14 -18.00 2.36
CA GLN A 214 0.00 -16.63 1.88
C GLN A 214 -0.02 -16.66 0.34
N ASN A 215 -0.51 -15.59 -0.27
CA ASN A 215 -0.52 -15.37 -1.71
C ASN A 215 0.91 -15.17 -2.23
N HIS A 216 1.40 -16.21 -2.90
CA HIS A 216 2.75 -16.24 -3.45
C HIS A 216 3.08 -15.16 -4.48
N GLU A 217 2.09 -14.64 -5.20
CA GLU A 217 2.31 -13.58 -6.18
C GLU A 217 2.43 -12.21 -5.51
N ILE A 218 1.53 -11.91 -4.56
CA ILE A 218 1.62 -10.69 -3.74
C ILE A 218 2.94 -10.71 -2.98
N ALA A 219 3.30 -11.84 -2.36
CA ALA A 219 4.55 -11.95 -1.62
C ALA A 219 5.79 -11.73 -2.50
N TYR A 220 5.79 -12.26 -3.73
CA TYR A 220 6.86 -11.98 -4.69
C TYR A 220 6.96 -10.49 -5.01
N ARG A 221 5.83 -9.83 -5.28
CA ARG A 221 5.77 -8.41 -5.63
C ARG A 221 6.08 -7.48 -4.47
N ASN A 222 5.83 -7.90 -3.23
CA ASN A 222 6.28 -7.18 -2.04
C ASN A 222 7.79 -7.37 -1.80
N ARG A 223 8.35 -8.54 -2.14
CA ARG A 223 9.79 -8.82 -1.99
C ARG A 223 10.66 -8.17 -3.06
N LEU A 224 10.16 -8.01 -4.29
CA LEU A 224 10.91 -7.45 -5.40
C LEU A 224 11.45 -6.02 -5.10
N PRO A 225 10.63 -5.05 -4.62
CA PRO A 225 11.10 -3.73 -4.18
C PRO A 225 12.26 -3.76 -3.17
N ILE A 226 12.24 -4.72 -2.25
CA ILE A 226 13.31 -4.91 -1.26
C ILE A 226 14.60 -5.35 -1.96
N GLU A 227 14.54 -6.32 -2.87
CA GLU A 227 15.74 -6.73 -3.63
C GLU A 227 16.26 -5.59 -4.53
N LEU A 228 15.37 -4.81 -5.16
CA LEU A 228 15.76 -3.64 -5.95
C LEU A 228 16.45 -2.57 -5.09
N SER A 229 16.02 -2.33 -3.86
CA SER A 229 16.69 -1.35 -2.98
C SER A 229 18.11 -1.76 -2.59
N TYR A 230 18.43 -3.07 -2.54
CA TYR A 230 19.79 -3.57 -2.36
C TYR A 230 20.72 -3.32 -3.57
N PHE A 231 20.15 -3.19 -4.77
CA PHE A 231 20.91 -2.81 -5.97
C PHE A 231 21.07 -1.29 -6.05
N LEU A 232 19.97 -0.57 -5.85
CA LEU A 232 19.86 0.87 -6.11
C LEU A 232 20.54 1.73 -5.05
N LEU A 233 20.80 1.21 -3.85
CA LEU A 233 21.53 1.95 -2.80
C LEU A 233 22.87 1.30 -2.52
N SER A 234 23.95 2.06 -2.77
CA SER A 234 25.32 1.67 -2.42
C SER A 234 25.53 1.72 -0.90
N SER A 235 26.65 1.18 -0.40
CA SER A 235 26.96 1.24 1.04
C SER A 235 27.14 2.67 1.59
N THR A 236 27.36 3.65 0.72
CA THR A 236 27.43 5.08 1.08
C THR A 236 26.04 5.70 1.28
N GLY A 237 24.96 4.99 0.90
CA GLY A 237 23.58 5.48 0.95
C GLY A 237 23.15 6.28 -0.28
N HIS A 238 23.99 6.42 -1.29
CA HIS A 238 23.62 7.11 -2.54
C HIS A 238 22.80 6.21 -3.46
N PHE A 239 21.92 6.84 -4.24
CA PHE A 239 21.12 6.18 -5.24
C PHE A 239 21.92 5.98 -6.54
N ASN A 240 22.20 4.72 -6.88
CA ASN A 240 22.92 4.34 -8.09
C ASN A 240 22.02 4.44 -9.32
N ILE A 241 21.91 5.66 -9.85
CA ILE A 241 21.06 6.00 -10.98
C ILE A 241 21.35 5.20 -12.27
N GLY A 242 22.62 4.78 -12.47
CA GLY A 242 23.01 3.99 -13.63
C GLY A 242 22.34 2.62 -13.69
N LEU A 243 21.84 2.11 -12.55
CA LEU A 243 21.18 0.81 -12.51
C LEU A 243 19.67 0.86 -12.75
N ALA A 244 19.04 2.04 -12.81
CA ALA A 244 17.59 2.13 -12.97
C ALA A 244 17.10 1.41 -14.24
N ASP A 245 17.65 1.75 -15.41
CA ASP A 245 17.22 1.15 -16.69
C ASP A 245 17.62 -0.34 -16.81
N PRO A 246 18.85 -0.78 -16.46
CA PRO A 246 19.19 -2.20 -16.44
C PRO A 246 18.28 -3.04 -15.56
N LEU A 247 17.93 -2.56 -14.37
CA LEU A 247 17.04 -3.29 -13.46
C LEU A 247 15.61 -3.34 -13.99
N ILE A 248 15.10 -2.24 -14.58
CA ILE A 248 13.81 -2.25 -15.28
C ILE A 248 13.83 -3.31 -16.38
N ALA A 249 14.83 -3.29 -17.26
CA ALA A 249 14.92 -4.25 -18.37
C ALA A 249 15.03 -5.71 -17.88
N ALA A 250 15.72 -5.93 -16.75
CA ALA A 250 15.93 -7.26 -16.19
C ALA A 250 14.70 -7.83 -15.45
N PHE A 251 13.99 -7.01 -14.68
CA PHE A 251 12.91 -7.46 -13.78
C PHE A 251 11.51 -7.14 -14.30
N ILE A 252 11.34 -6.16 -15.20
CA ILE A 252 10.05 -5.67 -15.69
C ILE A 252 9.93 -5.92 -17.19
N LYS A 253 9.19 -6.97 -17.58
CA LYS A 253 9.00 -7.34 -19.00
C LYS A 253 7.73 -6.74 -19.61
N SER A 254 6.63 -6.80 -18.89
CA SER A 254 5.32 -6.28 -19.28
C SER A 254 4.72 -5.66 -18.04
N PRO A 255 4.82 -4.32 -17.86
CA PRO A 255 4.43 -3.71 -16.62
C PRO A 255 2.90 -3.83 -16.46
N LEU A 256 2.49 -4.68 -15.52
CA LEU A 256 1.17 -4.62 -14.92
C LEU A 256 1.26 -3.67 -13.72
N ASN A 257 0.13 -3.23 -13.16
CA ASN A 257 0.04 -2.18 -12.15
C ASN A 257 1.19 -2.09 -11.12
N TYR A 258 1.57 -3.20 -10.48
CA TYR A 258 2.70 -3.24 -9.54
C TYR A 258 4.03 -2.84 -10.18
N GLU A 259 4.37 -3.44 -11.31
CA GLU A 259 5.58 -3.14 -12.07
C GLU A 259 5.50 -1.73 -12.70
N SER A 260 4.32 -1.25 -13.07
CA SER A 260 4.09 0.14 -13.51
C SER A 260 4.43 1.14 -12.41
N CYS A 261 4.11 0.84 -11.15
CA CYS A 261 4.51 1.64 -9.99
C CYS A 261 6.05 1.74 -9.91
N ILE A 262 6.75 0.60 -9.93
CA ILE A 262 8.23 0.56 -9.90
C ILE A 262 8.80 1.39 -11.05
N LEU A 263 8.33 1.18 -12.28
CA LEU A 263 8.78 1.89 -13.47
C LEU A 263 8.64 3.42 -13.32
N ARG A 264 7.47 3.86 -12.87
CA ARG A 264 7.14 5.28 -12.66
C ARG A 264 8.06 5.91 -11.61
N ILE A 265 8.18 5.28 -10.44
CA ILE A 265 9.00 5.78 -9.33
C ILE A 265 10.48 5.84 -9.72
N LEU A 266 11.01 4.81 -10.38
CA LEU A 266 12.41 4.82 -10.83
C LEU A 266 12.68 5.92 -11.87
N LYS A 267 11.74 6.18 -12.78
CA LYS A 267 11.84 7.33 -13.70
C LYS A 267 11.86 8.66 -12.94
N GLN A 268 10.97 8.85 -11.97
CA GLN A 268 10.95 10.08 -11.17
C GLN A 268 12.24 10.25 -10.35
N LEU A 269 12.74 9.19 -9.70
CA LEU A 269 14.01 9.20 -8.98
C LEU A 269 15.22 9.44 -9.89
N LYS A 270 15.20 8.97 -11.14
CA LYS A 270 16.24 9.25 -12.13
C LYS A 270 16.28 10.75 -12.48
N HIS A 271 15.13 11.39 -12.61
CA HIS A 271 15.04 12.77 -13.08
C HIS A 271 15.03 13.84 -11.97
N SER A 272 14.84 13.46 -10.71
CA SER A 272 14.78 14.41 -9.59
C SER A 272 15.95 14.25 -8.60
N PRO A 273 16.95 15.15 -8.64
CA PRO A 273 18.02 15.19 -7.64
C PRO A 273 17.48 15.41 -6.21
N SER A 274 16.47 16.28 -6.06
CA SER A 274 15.80 16.56 -4.78
C SER A 274 15.24 15.28 -4.13
N LEU A 275 14.60 14.40 -4.91
CA LEU A 275 14.09 13.14 -4.38
C LEU A 275 15.21 12.20 -3.90
N ARG A 276 16.31 12.11 -4.65
CA ARG A 276 17.47 11.28 -4.28
C ARG A 276 18.15 11.81 -3.02
N GLU A 277 18.29 13.13 -2.91
CA GLU A 277 18.79 13.80 -1.71
C GLU A 277 17.91 13.48 -0.49
N LYS A 278 16.60 13.72 -0.57
CA LYS A 278 15.66 13.41 0.53
C LYS A 278 15.73 11.95 0.96
N LEU A 279 15.84 11.02 0.01
CA LEU A 279 16.02 9.60 0.30
C LEU A 279 17.33 9.33 1.08
N SER A 280 18.44 9.96 0.71
CA SER A 280 19.74 9.81 1.38
C SER A 280 19.77 10.39 2.81
N GLN A 281 18.86 11.33 3.10
CA GLN A 281 18.69 11.96 4.42
C GLN A 281 17.88 11.10 5.40
N ILE A 282 17.28 10.00 4.95
CA ILE A 282 16.57 9.08 5.84
C ILE A 282 17.59 8.26 6.62
N LYS A 283 17.61 8.47 7.94
CA LYS A 283 18.54 7.82 8.88
C LYS A 283 17.79 6.87 9.81
N LYS A 284 18.52 5.97 10.48
CA LYS A 284 17.93 5.06 11.45
C LYS A 284 17.37 5.82 12.66
N PRO A 285 16.42 5.25 13.42
CA PRO A 285 15.89 5.90 14.61
C PRO A 285 17.00 6.10 15.65
N LYS A 286 16.95 7.21 16.41
CA LYS A 286 17.97 7.54 17.42
C LYS A 286 17.99 6.56 18.61
N SER A 287 16.85 5.93 18.92
CA SER A 287 16.73 4.97 20.03
C SER A 287 16.40 3.58 19.49
N SER A 288 17.02 2.56 20.08
CA SER A 288 16.75 1.14 19.78
C SER A 288 15.37 0.68 20.25
N GLU A 289 14.70 1.45 21.12
CA GLU A 289 13.38 1.12 21.68
C GLU A 289 12.21 1.63 20.82
N THR A 290 12.46 2.31 19.69
CA THR A 290 11.36 2.85 18.87
C THR A 290 10.67 1.75 18.05
N PRO A 291 9.34 1.82 17.89
CA PRO A 291 8.59 0.92 17.00
C PRO A 291 9.12 0.90 15.55
N ALA A 292 9.67 2.01 15.07
CA ALA A 292 10.27 2.10 13.73
C ALA A 292 11.42 1.10 13.49
N ASN A 293 12.16 0.70 14.54
CA ASN A 293 13.18 -0.35 14.38
C ASN A 293 12.55 -1.68 13.96
N ILE A 294 11.34 -2.00 14.46
CA ILE A 294 10.63 -3.23 14.09
C ILE A 294 10.15 -3.13 12.64
N VAL A 295 9.72 -1.95 12.18
CA VAL A 295 9.35 -1.71 10.77
C VAL A 295 10.53 -1.97 9.83
N ILE A 296 11.70 -1.39 10.12
CA ILE A 296 12.92 -1.59 9.32
C ILE A 296 13.34 -3.07 9.33
N ARG A 297 13.46 -3.68 10.52
CA ARG A 297 13.88 -5.09 10.67
C ARG A 297 12.94 -6.03 9.95
N THR A 298 11.64 -5.83 10.10
CA THR A 298 10.62 -6.68 9.47
C THR A 298 10.66 -6.56 7.95
N THR A 299 10.82 -5.34 7.43
CA THR A 299 10.90 -5.09 5.99
C THR A 299 12.11 -5.77 5.38
N LEU A 300 13.28 -5.66 6.01
CA LEU A 300 14.54 -6.20 5.46
C LEU A 300 14.80 -7.66 5.85
N GLY A 301 14.03 -8.21 6.79
CA GLY A 301 14.20 -9.57 7.33
C GLY A 301 15.38 -9.71 8.29
N LEU A 302 15.65 -8.67 9.07
CA LEU A 302 16.72 -8.63 10.07
C LEU A 302 16.23 -9.18 11.41
N SER A 303 17.10 -9.89 12.12
CA SER A 303 16.86 -10.38 13.48
C SER A 303 17.00 -9.24 14.49
N PRO A 304 16.48 -9.37 15.73
CA PRO A 304 16.71 -8.41 16.80
C PRO A 304 18.18 -8.19 17.17
N ALA A 305 19.07 -9.15 16.85
CA ALA A 305 20.50 -9.08 17.17
C ALA A 305 21.30 -8.28 16.15
N ASP A 306 20.79 -8.09 14.94
CA ASP A 306 21.50 -7.34 13.89
C ASP A 306 21.58 -5.85 14.26
N GLU A 307 22.71 -5.19 14.01
CA GLU A 307 22.81 -3.75 14.19
C GLU A 307 22.15 -3.03 13.00
N LEU A 308 21.22 -2.11 13.28
CA LEU A 308 20.62 -1.28 12.24
C LEU A 308 21.58 -0.19 11.80
N GLN A 309 21.66 0.02 10.49
CA GLN A 309 22.43 1.09 9.86
C GLN A 309 21.50 2.12 9.21
N ASP A 310 22.02 3.32 8.93
CA ASP A 310 21.24 4.35 8.21
C ASP A 310 20.80 3.87 6.82
N LEU A 311 21.65 3.06 6.19
CA LEU A 311 21.35 2.42 4.91
C LEU A 311 20.12 1.51 4.99
N ASP A 312 19.86 0.88 6.13
CA ASP A 312 18.67 0.02 6.31
C ASP A 312 17.38 0.86 6.34
N ALA A 313 17.44 2.04 6.95
CA ALA A 313 16.34 3.00 6.94
C ALA A 313 16.05 3.51 5.52
N ALA A 314 17.09 3.92 4.78
CA ALA A 314 16.96 4.36 3.39
C ALA A 314 16.44 3.23 2.48
N ARG A 315 16.91 1.98 2.66
CA ARG A 315 16.42 0.81 1.92
C ARG A 315 14.95 0.51 2.22
N THR A 316 14.54 0.66 3.47
CA THR A 316 13.15 0.49 3.88
C THR A 316 12.28 1.53 3.16
N ALA A 317 12.65 2.81 3.22
CA ALA A 317 11.92 3.88 2.54
C ALA A 317 11.85 3.70 1.01
N LEU A 318 12.97 3.36 0.36
CA LEU A 318 12.99 3.10 -1.09
C LEU A 318 12.14 1.89 -1.47
N ALA A 319 12.24 0.78 -0.71
CA ALA A 319 11.39 -0.38 -0.97
C ALA A 319 9.91 -0.04 -0.85
N SER A 320 9.54 0.82 0.11
CA SER A 320 8.16 1.31 0.27
C SER A 320 7.70 2.20 -0.87
N LEU A 321 8.53 3.14 -1.35
CA LEU A 321 8.21 3.94 -2.54
C LEU A 321 7.96 3.08 -3.78
N LEU A 322 8.75 2.01 -3.94
CA LEU A 322 8.65 1.08 -5.07
C LEU A 322 7.52 0.04 -4.90
N THR A 323 6.82 0.02 -3.77
CA THR A 323 5.70 -0.90 -3.53
C THR A 323 4.39 -0.22 -3.89
N MET A 324 3.50 -0.92 -4.61
CA MET A 324 2.13 -0.45 -4.82
C MET A 324 1.33 -0.63 -3.53
N LEU A 325 0.73 0.46 -3.04
CA LEU A 325 -0.20 0.43 -1.91
C LEU A 325 -1.58 -0.05 -2.39
N ARG A 326 -2.17 -0.98 -1.63
CA ARG A 326 -3.54 -1.42 -1.78
C ARG A 326 -4.21 -1.47 -0.42
N GLN A 327 -5.50 -1.18 -0.40
CA GLN A 327 -6.31 -1.36 0.78
C GLN A 327 -6.30 -2.86 1.13
N GLY A 328 -6.00 -3.18 2.38
CA GLY A 328 -6.29 -4.50 2.92
C GLY A 328 -7.79 -4.80 2.85
N LYS A 329 -8.16 -6.04 3.16
CA LYS A 329 -9.59 -6.38 3.30
C LYS A 329 -10.23 -5.66 4.50
N ASP A 330 -9.43 -5.31 5.51
CA ASP A 330 -9.78 -4.36 6.58
C ASP A 330 -9.23 -2.98 6.21
N GLY A 331 -10.10 -2.00 5.95
CA GLY A 331 -9.69 -0.81 5.21
C GLY A 331 -10.00 0.54 5.85
N SER A 332 -8.99 1.39 5.95
CA SER A 332 -9.15 2.84 6.05
C SER A 332 -9.42 3.43 4.66
N CYS A 333 -10.54 3.07 4.02
CA CYS A 333 -10.88 3.53 2.67
C CYS A 333 -10.87 5.06 2.54
N PHE A 334 -11.01 5.79 3.64
CA PHE A 334 -10.93 7.25 3.73
C PHE A 334 -9.49 7.81 3.80
N ALA A 335 -8.48 6.97 4.00
CA ALA A 335 -7.06 7.33 4.05
C ALA A 335 -6.27 6.76 2.86
N THR A 336 -6.56 5.52 2.44
CA THR A 336 -5.87 4.84 1.34
C THR A 336 -5.83 5.65 0.03
N PRO A 337 -6.91 6.31 -0.43
CA PRO A 337 -6.88 7.09 -1.66
C PRO A 337 -5.89 8.26 -1.61
N LEU A 338 -5.79 8.92 -0.45
CA LEU A 338 -4.79 9.97 -0.25
C LEU A 338 -3.38 9.38 -0.32
N ALA A 339 -3.12 8.28 0.38
CA ALA A 339 -1.81 7.63 0.36
C ALA A 339 -1.40 7.16 -1.05
N ILE A 340 -2.33 6.58 -1.83
CA ILE A 340 -2.12 6.21 -3.23
C ILE A 340 -1.84 7.45 -4.09
N SER A 341 -2.64 8.51 -3.94
CA SER A 341 -2.44 9.77 -4.68
C SER A 341 -1.09 10.42 -4.37
N LEU A 342 -0.67 10.42 -3.10
CA LEU A 342 0.65 10.92 -2.69
C LEU A 342 1.80 10.10 -3.30
N LEU A 343 1.68 8.75 -3.28
CA LEU A 343 2.67 7.87 -3.94
C LEU A 343 2.71 8.04 -5.46
N ASN A 344 1.63 8.51 -6.07
CA ASN A 344 1.58 8.74 -7.51
C ASN A 344 2.11 10.13 -7.90
N SER A 345 1.77 11.15 -7.10
CA SER A 345 1.90 12.56 -7.51
C SER A 345 2.82 13.41 -6.61
N HIS A 346 3.12 12.98 -5.39
CA HIS A 346 3.78 13.81 -4.37
C HIS A 346 4.90 13.07 -3.60
N LEU A 347 5.85 12.47 -4.31
CA LEU A 347 6.91 11.66 -3.70
C LEU A 347 7.77 12.39 -2.65
N GLU A 348 7.94 13.71 -2.78
CA GLU A 348 8.66 14.49 -1.77
C GLU A 348 7.95 14.50 -0.42
N LEU A 349 6.61 14.56 -0.43
CA LEU A 349 5.80 14.47 0.79
C LEU A 349 5.87 13.06 1.38
N CYS A 350 5.82 12.02 0.54
CA CYS A 350 6.00 10.63 0.99
C CYS A 350 7.35 10.43 1.67
N LEU A 351 8.45 10.93 1.09
CA LEU A 351 9.78 10.82 1.68
C LEU A 351 9.90 11.59 3.00
N LYS A 352 9.29 12.77 3.09
CA LYS A 352 9.23 13.55 4.35
C LYS A 352 8.50 12.76 5.44
N ASP A 353 7.38 12.15 5.09
CA ASP A 353 6.60 11.32 6.02
C ASP A 353 7.34 10.06 6.42
N PHE A 354 7.98 9.37 5.48
CA PHE A 354 8.80 8.18 5.77
C PHE A 354 9.97 8.53 6.68
N GLN A 355 10.62 9.67 6.44
CA GLN A 355 11.68 10.18 7.32
C GLN A 355 11.14 10.41 8.74
N GLN A 356 9.99 11.08 8.88
CA GLN A 356 9.40 11.36 10.19
C GLN A 356 8.95 10.07 10.91
N LEU A 357 8.29 9.16 10.20
CA LEU A 357 7.85 7.87 10.76
C LEU A 357 9.03 7.02 11.20
N ILE A 358 10.10 6.96 10.41
CA ILE A 358 11.31 6.22 10.79
C ILE A 358 11.97 6.90 11.99
N ALA A 359 12.18 8.21 11.96
CA ALA A 359 12.90 8.90 13.02
C ALA A 359 12.13 8.97 14.35
N GLU A 360 10.81 9.18 14.29
CA GLU A 360 9.98 9.57 15.43
C GLU A 360 8.88 8.56 15.77
N SER A 361 8.62 7.58 14.90
CA SER A 361 7.50 6.62 15.03
C SER A 361 6.10 7.26 15.00
N LYS A 362 5.97 8.44 14.39
CA LYS A 362 4.73 9.21 14.25
C LYS A 362 4.80 10.19 13.09
N LEU A 363 3.65 10.69 12.65
CA LEU A 363 3.54 11.94 11.90
C LEU A 363 3.16 13.07 12.84
N THR A 364 3.52 14.31 12.50
CA THR A 364 3.03 15.50 13.21
C THR A 364 2.39 16.45 12.20
N ARG A 365 1.21 16.99 12.49
CA ARG A 365 0.53 18.01 11.67
C ARG A 365 -0.01 19.13 12.53
N ASN A 366 -0.12 20.32 11.94
CA ASN A 366 -0.80 21.46 12.53
C ASN A 366 -2.33 21.32 12.36
N VAL A 367 -3.05 21.30 13.48
CA VAL A 367 -4.51 21.22 13.57
C VAL A 367 -5.00 22.45 14.32
N GLU A 368 -5.63 23.39 13.60
CA GLU A 368 -6.17 24.64 14.16
C GLU A 368 -5.14 25.42 15.04
N GLY A 369 -3.86 25.40 14.66
CA GLY A 369 -2.78 26.09 15.38
C GLY A 369 -2.03 25.23 16.41
N VAL A 370 -2.43 23.97 16.60
CA VAL A 370 -1.82 23.02 17.55
C VAL A 370 -1.14 21.89 16.79
N TYR A 371 0.11 21.57 17.13
CA TYR A 371 0.78 20.40 16.57
C TYR A 371 0.29 19.11 17.24
N VAL A 372 -0.35 18.25 16.46
CA VAL A 372 -0.90 16.97 16.90
C VAL A 372 -0.04 15.82 16.37
N ASP A 373 0.22 14.86 17.25
CA ASP A 373 0.97 13.65 16.95
C ASP A 373 0.04 12.52 16.47
N PHE A 374 0.38 11.90 15.34
CA PHE A 374 -0.26 10.71 14.78
C PHE A 374 0.72 9.54 14.81
N PRO A 375 0.89 8.87 15.97
CA PRO A 375 1.70 7.68 16.04
C PRO A 375 1.13 6.56 15.19
N PHE A 376 2.01 5.70 14.70
CA PHE A 376 1.56 4.47 14.08
C PHE A 376 1.53 3.32 15.09
N ILE A 377 0.79 2.28 14.72
CA ILE A 377 0.74 1.01 15.42
C ILE A 377 1.29 -0.10 14.52
N LEU A 378 1.96 -1.08 15.12
CA LEU A 378 2.56 -2.23 14.41
C LEU A 378 1.49 -3.26 14.06
N ARG A 379 0.63 -2.93 13.10
CA ARG A 379 -0.60 -3.66 12.79
C ARG A 379 -0.92 -3.58 11.28
N ILE A 380 -1.09 -4.72 10.60
CA ILE A 380 -1.34 -4.77 9.15
C ILE A 380 -2.64 -5.52 8.75
N GLY A 381 -3.07 -6.59 9.43
CA GLY A 381 -4.43 -7.15 9.33
C GLY A 381 -4.53 -8.66 9.61
N ASP A 382 -5.39 -9.07 10.55
CA ASP A 382 -5.43 -10.41 11.17
C ASP A 382 -6.09 -11.54 10.33
N GLN A 383 -6.49 -11.27 9.08
CA GLN A 383 -7.51 -12.11 8.43
C GLN A 383 -7.12 -13.58 8.23
N ASN A 384 -5.87 -13.82 7.85
CA ASN A 384 -5.39 -15.18 7.64
C ASN A 384 -5.11 -15.90 8.98
N LEU A 385 -5.06 -15.19 10.11
CA LEU A 385 -4.71 -15.78 11.40
C LEU A 385 -5.79 -16.72 11.94
N SER A 386 -7.04 -16.54 11.53
CA SER A 386 -8.17 -17.41 11.89
C SER A 386 -8.21 -18.70 11.07
N GLU A 387 -7.43 -18.81 9.99
CA GLU A 387 -7.38 -20.02 9.17
C GLU A 387 -6.85 -21.21 9.99
N LYS A 388 -7.56 -22.34 9.90
CA LYS A 388 -7.14 -23.58 10.53
C LYS A 388 -6.06 -24.27 9.69
N VAL A 389 -4.99 -24.64 10.36
CA VAL A 389 -3.87 -25.41 9.83
C VAL A 389 -3.69 -26.69 10.62
N ARG A 390 -3.31 -27.77 9.94
CA ARG A 390 -3.02 -29.06 10.56
C ARG A 390 -1.53 -29.24 10.76
N ILE A 391 -1.08 -29.37 12.01
CA ILE A 391 0.35 -29.43 12.35
C ILE A 391 0.69 -30.76 13.01
N SER A 392 1.80 -31.38 12.61
CA SER A 392 2.34 -32.59 13.23
C SER A 392 3.12 -32.30 14.51
N ARG A 393 3.26 -33.30 15.39
CA ARG A 393 4.14 -33.23 16.57
C ARG A 393 5.60 -32.88 16.27
N THR A 394 6.04 -33.15 15.04
CA THR A 394 7.40 -32.88 14.56
C THR A 394 7.56 -31.46 13.97
N GLY A 395 6.55 -30.60 14.10
CA GLY A 395 6.59 -29.22 13.58
C GLY A 395 6.53 -29.17 12.06
N ARG A 396 5.66 -29.98 11.45
CA ARG A 396 5.39 -29.95 10.01
C ARG A 396 3.93 -29.60 9.75
N LEU A 397 3.67 -28.74 8.78
CA LEU A 397 2.35 -28.44 8.26
C LEU A 397 1.90 -29.56 7.33
N LEU A 398 0.71 -30.12 7.55
CA LEU A 398 0.03 -31.03 6.63
C LEU A 398 -0.81 -30.21 5.65
N LEU A 399 -0.46 -30.31 4.37
CA LEU A 399 -1.21 -29.65 3.30
C LEU A 399 -2.44 -30.47 2.89
N PRO A 400 -3.43 -29.86 2.19
CA PRO A 400 -4.62 -30.56 1.69
C PRO A 400 -4.30 -31.77 0.78
N ASN A 401 -3.13 -31.79 0.13
CA ASN A 401 -2.69 -32.90 -0.71
C ASN A 401 -1.90 -33.99 0.05
N GLY A 402 -1.95 -33.99 1.39
CA GLY A 402 -1.27 -34.97 2.24
C GLY A 402 0.24 -34.75 2.42
N ARG A 403 0.85 -33.78 1.75
CA ARG A 403 2.29 -33.50 1.91
C ARG A 403 2.58 -32.78 3.23
N LEU A 404 3.70 -33.16 3.85
CA LEU A 404 4.24 -32.50 5.03
C LEU A 404 5.36 -31.52 4.68
N ILE A 405 5.25 -30.28 5.18
CA ILE A 405 6.30 -29.25 5.04
C ILE A 405 6.78 -28.81 6.43
N PRO A 406 8.09 -28.85 6.72
CA PRO A 406 8.62 -28.30 7.97
C PRO A 406 8.26 -26.82 8.14
N LEU A 407 7.79 -26.43 9.33
CA LEU A 407 7.46 -25.03 9.64
C LEU A 407 8.66 -24.10 9.41
N SER A 408 9.89 -24.58 9.65
CA SER A 408 11.14 -23.86 9.38
C SER A 408 11.43 -23.59 7.90
N LYS A 409 10.61 -24.12 6.97
CA LYS A 409 10.72 -23.88 5.52
C LYS A 409 9.61 -22.97 4.99
N ILE A 410 8.64 -22.59 5.82
CA ILE A 410 7.51 -21.74 5.46
C ILE A 410 7.92 -20.28 5.60
N PRO A 411 7.86 -19.46 4.53
CA PRO A 411 8.36 -18.07 4.57
C PRO A 411 7.77 -17.20 5.69
N GLY A 412 6.45 -17.12 5.86
CA GLY A 412 5.84 -16.33 6.94
C GLY A 412 6.27 -16.79 8.33
N VAL A 413 6.44 -18.10 8.55
CA VAL A 413 6.93 -18.63 9.83
C VAL A 413 8.43 -18.35 10.02
N ILE A 414 9.22 -18.33 8.94
CA ILE A 414 10.63 -17.90 8.99
C ILE A 414 10.70 -16.42 9.38
N ALA A 415 9.86 -15.57 8.79
CA ALA A 415 9.81 -14.15 9.12
C ALA A 415 9.45 -13.92 10.59
N VAL A 416 8.42 -14.60 11.10
CA VAL A 416 8.05 -14.61 12.52
C VAL A 416 9.25 -15.01 13.38
N LYS A 417 9.84 -16.17 13.08
CA LYS A 417 10.99 -16.73 13.80
C LYS A 417 12.13 -15.71 13.89
N THR A 418 12.48 -15.07 12.76
CA THR A 418 13.53 -14.05 12.70
C THR A 418 13.16 -12.84 13.56
N ALA A 419 11.94 -12.30 13.40
CA ALA A 419 11.49 -11.10 14.10
C ALA A 419 11.48 -11.24 15.64
N ILE A 420 11.16 -12.43 16.15
CA ILE A 420 11.14 -12.70 17.60
C ILE A 420 12.41 -13.40 18.11
N GLY A 421 13.43 -13.57 17.26
CA GLY A 421 14.77 -14.04 17.64
C GLY A 421 14.88 -15.54 17.94
N ILE A 422 13.98 -16.39 17.42
CA ILE A 422 14.07 -17.85 17.62
C ILE A 422 15.10 -18.44 16.64
N GLU A 423 16.00 -19.31 17.08
CA GLU A 423 16.92 -20.03 16.15
C GLU A 423 16.35 -21.34 15.60
N LYS A 424 15.59 -22.09 16.41
CA LYS A 424 14.99 -23.38 16.05
C LYS A 424 13.56 -23.42 16.54
N ILE A 425 12.62 -23.73 15.65
CA ILE A 425 11.20 -23.85 16.00
C ILE A 425 10.99 -25.13 16.80
N LYS A 426 10.46 -25.01 18.02
CA LYS A 426 10.07 -26.14 18.87
C LYS A 426 8.57 -26.05 19.13
N ILE A 427 7.83 -27.03 18.63
CA ILE A 427 6.40 -27.12 18.89
C ILE A 427 6.18 -27.71 20.28
N THR A 428 5.50 -26.97 21.15
CA THR A 428 5.27 -27.37 22.54
C THR A 428 4.26 -28.51 22.59
N LYS A 429 4.52 -29.49 23.49
CA LYS A 429 3.58 -30.60 23.75
C LYS A 429 2.19 -30.11 24.16
N SER A 430 2.08 -28.90 24.69
CA SER A 430 0.81 -28.27 25.09
C SER A 430 -0.18 -28.06 23.94
N LEU A 431 0.27 -28.05 22.69
CA LEU A 431 -0.62 -27.96 21.53
C LEU A 431 -1.25 -29.31 21.16
N PHE A 432 -0.81 -30.43 21.75
CA PHE A 432 -1.25 -31.77 21.36
C PHE A 432 -1.94 -32.47 22.53
N THR A 433 -3.05 -33.14 22.26
CA THR A 433 -3.56 -34.19 23.14
C THR A 433 -2.63 -35.41 23.05
N LYS A 434 -2.52 -36.20 24.13
CA LYS A 434 -1.49 -37.25 24.29
C LYS A 434 -1.51 -38.33 23.19
N GLU A 435 -2.57 -38.46 22.40
CA GLU A 435 -2.75 -39.57 21.47
C GLU A 435 -2.74 -39.19 19.97
N GLN A 436 -2.97 -37.93 19.59
CA GLN A 436 -3.09 -37.57 18.17
C GLN A 436 -1.76 -37.19 17.50
N PRO A 437 -1.46 -37.70 16.28
CA PRO A 437 -0.24 -37.37 15.53
C PRO A 437 -0.24 -35.95 14.94
N TYR A 438 -1.42 -35.36 14.79
CA TYR A 438 -1.67 -34.03 14.28
C TYR A 438 -2.60 -33.25 15.21
N VAL A 439 -2.55 -31.92 15.13
CA VAL A 439 -3.54 -31.03 15.74
C VAL A 439 -4.03 -30.03 14.69
N ASP A 440 -5.32 -29.75 14.69
CA ASP A 440 -5.92 -28.64 13.95
C ASP A 440 -5.94 -27.41 14.86
N ILE A 441 -5.15 -26.39 14.50
CA ILE A 441 -5.09 -25.11 15.22
C ILE A 441 -5.19 -23.96 14.23
N THR A 442 -5.59 -22.80 14.70
CA THR A 442 -5.51 -21.56 13.94
C THR A 442 -4.06 -21.09 13.78
N LEU A 443 -3.78 -20.29 12.75
CA LEU A 443 -2.49 -19.62 12.61
C LEU A 443 -2.19 -18.72 13.82
N LYS A 444 -3.21 -18.07 14.38
CA LYS A 444 -3.13 -17.32 15.65
C LYS A 444 -2.55 -18.16 16.79
N GLU A 445 -3.09 -19.35 17.02
CA GLU A 445 -2.62 -20.27 18.07
C GLU A 445 -1.18 -20.74 17.82
N LEU A 446 -0.82 -20.97 16.55
CA LEU A 446 0.57 -21.28 16.17
C LEU A 446 1.52 -20.13 16.53
N LEU A 447 1.19 -18.90 16.15
CA LEU A 447 2.02 -17.73 16.46
C LEU A 447 2.15 -17.51 17.98
N GLN A 448 1.06 -17.66 18.73
CA GLN A 448 1.09 -17.60 20.20
C GLN A 448 2.02 -18.65 20.81
N ALA A 449 2.06 -19.87 20.26
CA ALA A 449 2.98 -20.90 20.73
C ALA A 449 4.45 -20.56 20.44
N LEU A 450 4.74 -20.00 19.27
CA LEU A 450 6.09 -19.51 18.94
C LEU A 450 6.50 -18.37 19.86
N VAL A 451 5.60 -17.43 20.16
CA VAL A 451 5.85 -16.31 21.06
C VAL A 451 6.14 -16.78 22.48
N LYS A 452 5.44 -17.80 22.99
CA LYS A 452 5.76 -18.43 24.28
C LYS A 452 7.17 -19.02 24.30
N GLN A 453 7.61 -19.63 23.19
CA GLN A 453 8.99 -20.09 23.04
C GLN A 453 9.98 -18.91 23.04
N ALA A 454 9.70 -17.84 22.28
CA ALA A 454 10.53 -16.66 22.20
C ALA A 454 10.68 -15.94 23.55
N LYS A 455 9.63 -15.94 24.38
CA LYS A 455 9.62 -15.28 25.69
C LYS A 455 10.65 -15.86 26.66
N ALA A 456 11.05 -17.13 26.47
CA ALA A 456 12.09 -17.77 27.28
C ALA A 456 13.52 -17.32 26.92
N LEU A 457 13.71 -16.59 25.81
CA LEU A 457 15.02 -16.13 25.35
C LEU A 457 15.49 -14.90 26.15
N PRO A 458 16.81 -14.77 26.43
CA PRO A 458 17.35 -13.62 27.17
C PRO A 458 16.99 -12.26 26.55
N ILE A 459 17.03 -12.16 25.21
CA ILE A 459 16.73 -10.93 24.46
C ILE A 459 15.28 -10.44 24.64
N ASN A 460 14.35 -11.35 24.96
CA ASN A 460 12.92 -11.06 25.08
C ASN A 460 12.43 -11.04 26.55
N LYS A 461 13.34 -11.14 27.53
CA LYS A 461 12.97 -11.25 28.95
C LYS A 461 12.17 -10.04 29.43
N LYS A 462 12.45 -8.84 28.93
CA LYS A 462 11.77 -7.59 29.29
C LYS A 462 10.53 -7.27 28.43
N THR A 463 10.42 -7.82 27.23
CA THR A 463 9.31 -7.54 26.29
C THR A 463 8.02 -8.21 26.74
N ALA A 464 6.88 -7.50 26.72
CA ALA A 464 5.61 -8.11 27.10
C ALA A 464 5.21 -9.23 26.12
N LEU A 465 4.47 -10.24 26.58
CA LEU A 465 4.03 -11.34 25.70
C LEU A 465 3.12 -10.85 24.56
N SER A 466 2.26 -9.87 24.86
CA SER A 466 1.37 -9.21 23.89
C SER A 466 2.16 -8.45 22.81
N GLU A 467 3.23 -7.76 23.20
CA GLU A 467 4.12 -7.03 22.30
C GLU A 467 4.90 -8.00 21.39
N LEU A 468 5.46 -9.09 21.94
CA LEU A 468 6.09 -10.14 21.13
C LEU A 468 5.11 -10.79 20.14
N TYR A 469 3.87 -10.98 20.57
CA TYR A 469 2.81 -11.48 19.70
C TYR A 469 2.52 -10.51 18.56
N LEU A 470 2.47 -9.21 18.85
CA LEU A 470 2.32 -8.17 17.83
C LEU A 470 3.48 -8.21 16.82
N HIS A 471 4.72 -8.36 17.28
CA HIS A 471 5.88 -8.48 16.38
C HIS A 471 5.79 -9.72 15.49
N ALA A 472 5.32 -10.85 16.04
CA ALA A 472 5.12 -12.08 15.28
C ALA A 472 4.06 -11.90 14.19
N VAL A 473 2.90 -11.34 14.53
CA VAL A 473 1.81 -11.06 13.59
C VAL A 473 2.28 -10.10 12.49
N PHE A 474 2.88 -8.97 12.88
CA PHE A 474 3.40 -7.96 11.97
C PHE A 474 4.42 -8.56 10.98
N ALA A 475 5.32 -9.42 11.44
CA ALA A 475 6.31 -10.08 10.58
C ALA A 475 5.71 -11.15 9.65
N TYR A 476 4.66 -11.84 10.09
CA TYR A 476 3.92 -12.78 9.25
C TYR A 476 3.22 -12.05 8.11
N GLU A 477 2.47 -11.00 8.43
CA GLU A 477 1.69 -10.21 7.47
C GLU A 477 2.61 -9.51 6.47
N ALA A 478 3.74 -8.95 6.94
CA ALA A 478 4.74 -8.25 6.14
C ALA A 478 5.31 -9.03 4.94
N GLN A 479 5.00 -10.31 4.80
CA GLN A 479 5.33 -11.03 3.57
C GLN A 479 4.45 -10.60 2.39
N GLU A 480 3.22 -10.15 2.61
CA GLU A 480 2.24 -9.77 1.59
C GLU A 480 1.95 -8.26 1.52
N CYS A 481 2.43 -7.51 2.50
CA CYS A 481 2.22 -6.07 2.62
C CYS A 481 3.53 -5.38 3.01
N ASN A 482 3.71 -4.13 2.57
CA ASN A 482 4.91 -3.37 2.91
C ASN A 482 4.73 -2.74 4.32
N PRO A 483 5.59 -3.07 5.30
CA PRO A 483 5.42 -2.62 6.68
C PRO A 483 5.36 -1.10 6.85
N LEU A 484 6.22 -0.35 6.17
CA LEU A 484 6.28 1.10 6.31
C LEU A 484 5.07 1.78 5.64
N LEU A 485 4.61 1.28 4.48
CA LEU A 485 3.40 1.81 3.85
C LEU A 485 2.17 1.62 4.72
N GLN A 486 2.05 0.45 5.37
CA GLN A 486 0.90 0.19 6.23
C GLN A 486 0.88 1.12 7.46
N VAL A 487 2.01 1.26 8.14
CA VAL A 487 2.07 2.13 9.32
C VAL A 487 1.87 3.60 8.95
N TRP A 488 2.27 4.00 7.74
CA TRP A 488 2.00 5.32 7.18
C TRP A 488 0.50 5.52 6.90
N GLU A 489 -0.16 4.58 6.22
CA GLU A 489 -1.60 4.61 5.99
C GLU A 489 -2.38 4.69 7.31
N ASN A 490 -2.02 3.87 8.30
CA ASN A 490 -2.66 3.87 9.63
C ASN A 490 -2.49 5.23 10.34
N ALA A 491 -1.31 5.86 10.23
CA ALA A 491 -1.07 7.18 10.79
C ALA A 491 -1.91 8.26 10.08
N ILE A 492 -2.05 8.19 8.75
CA ILE A 492 -2.94 9.06 7.98
C ILE A 492 -4.40 8.84 8.39
N ALA A 493 -4.83 7.59 8.58
CA ALA A 493 -6.20 7.27 9.00
C ALA A 493 -6.57 7.89 10.36
N CYS A 494 -5.61 8.02 11.28
CA CYS A 494 -5.85 8.69 12.57
C CYS A 494 -6.18 10.18 12.42
N MET A 495 -5.81 10.81 11.30
CA MET A 495 -6.08 12.23 11.06
C MET A 495 -7.59 12.53 10.92
N ALA A 496 -8.42 11.53 10.63
CA ALA A 496 -9.86 11.72 10.53
C ALA A 496 -10.53 12.14 11.86
N GLU A 497 -9.90 11.82 13.00
CA GLU A 497 -10.37 12.13 14.35
C GLU A 497 -9.43 13.07 15.12
N ALA A 498 -8.67 13.89 14.39
CA ALA A 498 -7.67 14.79 14.97
C ALA A 498 -8.27 16.02 15.67
N ASP A 499 -9.37 16.57 15.13
CA ASP A 499 -9.98 17.79 15.64
C ASP A 499 -11.03 17.50 16.74
N ASP A 500 -11.27 18.47 17.61
CA ASP A 500 -12.23 18.33 18.72
C ASP A 500 -13.71 18.29 18.25
N LYS A 501 -13.97 18.52 16.95
CA LYS A 501 -15.29 18.47 16.33
C LYS A 501 -15.52 17.17 15.57
N SER A 502 -14.57 16.24 15.62
CA SER A 502 -14.61 14.99 14.90
C SER A 502 -15.66 14.05 15.49
N MET A 503 -16.19 13.17 14.65
CA MET A 503 -17.44 12.47 14.92
C MET A 503 -17.30 11.54 16.13
N VAL A 504 -16.25 10.71 16.15
CA VAL A 504 -16.02 9.70 17.18
C VAL A 504 -15.51 10.36 18.46
N ARG A 505 -14.50 11.24 18.37
CA ARG A 505 -13.93 11.95 19.52
C ARG A 505 -15.02 12.73 20.27
N SER A 506 -15.82 13.50 19.54
CA SER A 506 -16.92 14.28 20.12
C SER A 506 -17.97 13.39 20.78
N ALA A 507 -18.33 12.27 20.16
CA ALA A 507 -19.32 11.35 20.69
C ALA A 507 -18.84 10.71 22.01
N ILE A 508 -17.57 10.29 22.08
CA ILE A 508 -16.97 9.71 23.29
C ILE A 508 -16.93 10.74 24.43
N LEU A 509 -16.48 11.96 24.14
CA LEU A 509 -16.42 13.04 25.13
C LEU A 509 -17.82 13.37 25.65
N LYS A 510 -18.79 13.58 24.74
CA LYS A 510 -20.16 13.93 25.11
C LYS A 510 -20.83 12.82 25.92
N SER A 511 -20.68 11.56 25.53
CA SER A 511 -21.30 10.44 26.25
C SER A 511 -20.72 10.28 27.65
N SER A 512 -19.40 10.30 27.77
CA SER A 512 -18.71 10.27 29.08
C SER A 512 -19.19 11.42 29.97
N GLN A 513 -19.20 12.64 29.43
CA GLN A 513 -19.57 13.84 30.18
C GLN A 513 -21.02 13.85 30.61
N ARG A 514 -21.96 13.46 29.75
CA ARG A 514 -23.39 13.47 30.07
C ARG A 514 -23.73 12.45 31.14
N VAL A 515 -23.14 11.25 31.09
CA VAL A 515 -23.35 10.22 32.10
C VAL A 515 -22.83 10.68 33.46
N LEU A 516 -21.62 11.25 33.51
CA LEU A 516 -21.06 11.82 34.74
C LEU A 516 -21.86 13.03 35.24
N ALA A 517 -22.27 13.95 34.34
CA ALA A 517 -23.04 15.13 34.69
C ALA A 517 -24.46 14.80 35.17
N LYS A 518 -25.11 13.78 34.60
CA LYS A 518 -26.40 13.24 35.05
C LYS A 518 -26.29 12.78 36.50
N TYR A 519 -25.24 12.04 36.83
CA TYR A 519 -24.97 11.60 38.20
C TYR A 519 -24.71 12.80 39.14
N LEU A 520 -23.78 13.69 38.78
CA LEU A 520 -23.47 14.88 39.59
C LEU A 520 -24.70 15.77 39.82
N LYS A 521 -25.60 15.89 38.83
CA LYS A 521 -26.85 16.65 38.95
C LYS A 521 -27.80 16.02 39.99
N GLN A 522 -27.86 14.70 40.07
CA GLN A 522 -28.66 13.98 41.05
C GLN A 522 -28.06 14.12 42.46
N SER A 523 -26.74 13.99 42.62
CA SER A 523 -26.09 14.04 43.94
C SER A 523 -25.85 15.46 44.49
N LEU A 524 -25.75 16.49 43.64
CA LEU A 524 -25.46 17.88 44.01
C LEU A 524 -26.60 18.85 43.65
N THR A 525 -27.86 18.48 43.90
CA THR A 525 -29.03 19.23 43.43
C THR A 525 -29.03 20.71 43.84
N THR A 526 -28.59 21.02 45.06
CA THR A 526 -28.58 22.39 45.62
C THR A 526 -27.26 23.16 45.40
N ARG A 527 -26.25 22.54 44.77
CA ARG A 527 -24.86 23.05 44.73
C ARG A 527 -24.38 23.28 43.29
N LYS A 528 -25.03 24.23 42.62
CA LYS A 528 -24.85 24.53 41.19
C LYS A 528 -23.39 24.85 40.82
N GLU A 529 -22.67 25.62 41.64
CA GLU A 529 -21.29 26.06 41.37
C GLU A 529 -20.29 24.91 41.42
N MET A 530 -20.24 24.14 42.52
CA MET A 530 -19.41 22.93 42.64
C MET A 530 -19.67 21.94 41.51
N ARG A 531 -20.94 21.77 41.11
CA ARG A 531 -21.31 20.90 39.99
C ARG A 531 -20.70 21.40 38.68
N HIS A 532 -20.76 22.70 38.39
CA HIS A 532 -20.15 23.26 37.18
C HIS A 532 -18.63 23.16 37.21
N GLN A 533 -18.01 23.41 38.37
CA GLN A 533 -16.57 23.28 38.53
C GLN A 533 -16.11 21.83 38.29
N ALA A 534 -16.75 20.85 38.93
CA ALA A 534 -16.46 19.44 38.70
C ALA A 534 -16.66 19.04 37.22
N ALA A 535 -17.78 19.44 36.60
CA ALA A 535 -18.05 19.15 35.20
C ALA A 535 -17.02 19.77 34.25
N ALA A 536 -16.57 21.00 34.52
CA ALA A 536 -15.52 21.67 33.76
C ALA A 536 -14.17 20.93 33.87
N LEU A 537 -13.83 20.47 35.08
CA LEU A 537 -12.62 19.67 35.31
C LEU A 537 -12.69 18.32 34.62
N PHE A 538 -13.81 17.61 34.69
CA PHE A 538 -14.02 16.38 33.92
C PHE A 538 -13.84 16.62 32.42
N ASN A 539 -14.47 17.67 31.87
CA ASN A 539 -14.32 18.00 30.46
C ASN A 539 -12.85 18.23 30.06
N ARG A 540 -12.11 18.99 30.88
CA ARG A 540 -10.70 19.29 30.63
C ARG A 540 -9.84 18.02 30.69
N HIS A 541 -9.91 17.25 31.77
CA HIS A 541 -9.11 16.03 31.95
C HIS A 541 -9.44 14.96 30.91
N LEU A 542 -10.72 14.78 30.55
CA LEU A 542 -11.10 13.87 29.47
C LEU A 542 -10.49 14.32 28.14
N ASN A 543 -10.65 15.59 27.75
CA ASN A 543 -10.14 16.09 26.48
C ASN A 543 -8.61 15.98 26.37
N GLU A 544 -7.90 16.32 27.45
CA GLU A 544 -6.43 16.27 27.51
C GLU A 544 -5.90 14.83 27.42
N LYS A 545 -6.62 13.85 27.97
CA LYS A 545 -6.14 12.47 28.09
C LYS A 545 -6.48 11.57 26.92
N ILE A 546 -7.60 11.77 26.25
CA ILE A 546 -8.01 10.84 25.19
C ILE A 546 -7.19 11.01 23.90
N HIS A 547 -6.86 9.88 23.29
CA HIS A 547 -6.37 9.79 21.93
C HIS A 547 -7.15 8.73 21.17
N LEU A 548 -7.47 8.98 19.91
CA LEU A 548 -8.10 8.00 19.03
C LEU A 548 -7.08 7.50 18.02
N GLN A 549 -6.95 6.18 17.96
CA GLN A 549 -6.06 5.51 17.03
C GLN A 549 -6.88 4.60 16.13
N TRP A 550 -6.69 4.74 14.82
CA TRP A 550 -7.20 3.76 13.86
C TRP A 550 -6.48 2.43 14.02
N ASP A 551 -7.25 1.35 14.15
CA ASP A 551 -6.77 -0.02 14.20
C ASP A 551 -7.46 -0.89 13.14
N PRO A 552 -6.72 -1.33 12.10
CA PRO A 552 -7.29 -2.17 11.06
C PRO A 552 -7.61 -3.60 11.51
N HIS A 553 -7.20 -4.06 12.72
CA HIS A 553 -7.44 -5.44 13.16
C HIS A 553 -8.77 -5.64 13.87
N ILE A 554 -9.45 -4.57 14.27
CA ILE A 554 -10.76 -4.74 14.92
C ILE A 554 -11.78 -4.96 13.83
N THR A 555 -12.16 -6.21 13.60
CA THR A 555 -13.20 -6.57 12.64
C THR A 555 -14.59 -6.53 13.29
N SER A 556 -15.60 -6.15 12.53
CA SER A 556 -16.99 -6.51 12.78
C SER A 556 -17.23 -7.96 12.35
N ASP A 557 -18.11 -8.68 13.06
CA ASP A 557 -18.65 -9.96 12.58
C ASP A 557 -19.61 -9.64 11.42
N CYS A 558 -19.10 -9.19 10.26
CA CYS A 558 -19.95 -8.80 9.14
C CYS A 558 -20.69 -10.02 8.55
N VAL A 559 -21.92 -9.77 8.13
CA VAL A 559 -22.75 -10.71 7.38
C VAL A 559 -22.12 -10.96 6.01
N ALA A 560 -22.12 -12.21 5.56
CA ALA A 560 -21.49 -12.62 4.31
C ALA A 560 -22.03 -11.82 3.09
N GLY A 561 -21.19 -10.97 2.48
CA GLY A 561 -21.53 -10.24 1.24
C GLY A 561 -20.85 -8.88 1.09
N GLU A 562 -20.52 -8.21 2.18
CA GLU A 562 -19.78 -6.95 2.16
C GLU A 562 -18.27 -7.23 2.14
N GLN A 563 -17.57 -6.73 1.13
CA GLN A 563 -16.15 -7.02 0.89
C GLN A 563 -15.19 -6.23 1.80
N SER A 564 -15.68 -5.31 2.61
CA SER A 564 -14.88 -4.55 3.57
C SER A 564 -15.31 -4.92 4.99
N THR A 565 -14.47 -5.66 5.70
CA THR A 565 -14.55 -5.74 7.16
C THR A 565 -14.09 -4.38 7.69
N GLU A 566 -14.89 -3.73 8.53
CA GLU A 566 -14.57 -2.40 9.02
C GLU A 566 -13.40 -2.49 10.00
N GLY A 567 -12.37 -1.64 9.85
CA GLY A 567 -11.45 -1.34 10.95
C GLY A 567 -12.14 -0.46 12.00
N ALA A 568 -11.43 -0.08 13.07
CA ALA A 568 -12.03 0.72 14.12
C ALA A 568 -11.14 1.82 14.71
N PHE A 569 -11.76 2.89 15.18
CA PHE A 569 -11.12 3.83 16.09
C PHE A 569 -11.15 3.26 17.51
N VAL A 570 -9.98 3.19 18.13
CA VAL A 570 -9.78 2.69 19.50
C VAL A 570 -9.36 3.83 20.39
N LEU A 571 -9.96 3.89 21.57
CA LEU A 571 -9.62 4.87 22.58
C LEU A 571 -8.33 4.51 23.31
N TYR A 572 -7.48 5.50 23.52
CA TYR A 572 -6.27 5.40 24.33
C TYR A 572 -6.28 6.48 25.40
N ASP A 573 -5.82 6.11 26.59
CA ASP A 573 -5.49 7.03 27.66
C ASP A 573 -4.01 7.40 27.58
N LYS A 574 -3.74 8.67 27.30
CA LYS A 574 -2.39 9.23 27.28
C LYS A 574 -1.81 9.33 28.69
N ASP A 575 -2.64 9.58 29.71
CA ASP A 575 -2.24 9.68 31.13
C ASP A 575 -1.01 10.61 31.33
N GLY A 576 -0.98 11.75 30.63
CA GLY A 576 0.15 12.70 30.62
C GLY A 576 1.44 12.20 29.95
N ARG A 577 1.44 10.98 29.40
CA ARG A 577 2.61 10.35 28.78
C ARG A 577 2.84 10.93 27.38
N ARG A 578 4.01 11.53 27.20
CA ARG A 578 4.44 12.08 25.90
C ARG A 578 4.74 11.02 24.84
N LYS A 579 5.04 9.76 25.25
CA LYS A 579 5.42 8.69 24.31
C LYS A 579 4.22 7.80 23.99
N PRO A 580 3.80 7.72 22.71
CA PRO A 580 2.70 6.87 22.26
C PRO A 580 2.81 5.41 22.65
N SER A 581 4.03 4.85 22.66
CA SER A 581 4.29 3.47 23.08
C SER A 581 3.92 3.17 24.53
N ARG A 582 3.63 4.20 25.34
CA ARG A 582 3.21 4.05 26.73
C ARG A 582 1.74 4.37 26.95
N TRP A 583 0.98 4.74 25.94
CA TRP A 583 -0.45 5.00 26.10
C TRP A 583 -1.19 3.71 26.45
N LEU A 584 -2.22 3.82 27.29
CA LEU A 584 -3.03 2.68 27.68
C LEU A 584 -4.17 2.51 26.69
N ARG A 585 -4.16 1.39 25.97
CA ARG A 585 -5.27 1.02 25.09
C ARG A 585 -6.51 0.72 25.92
N LEU A 586 -7.64 1.34 25.55
CA LEU A 586 -8.94 1.12 26.16
C LEU A 586 -9.82 0.42 25.11
N ASP A 587 -9.75 -0.91 25.06
CA ASP A 587 -10.47 -1.71 24.05
C ASP A 587 -11.46 -2.71 24.68
N HIS A 588 -11.73 -2.55 25.98
CA HIS A 588 -12.72 -3.33 26.71
C HIS A 588 -13.32 -2.53 27.88
N PRO A 589 -14.51 -2.90 28.39
CA PRO A 589 -15.25 -2.12 29.38
C PRO A 589 -14.45 -1.79 30.64
N LYS A 590 -13.75 -2.78 31.21
CA LYS A 590 -12.94 -2.57 32.43
C LYS A 590 -11.82 -1.53 32.25
N ALA A 591 -11.19 -1.47 31.06
CA ALA A 591 -10.15 -0.48 30.79
C ALA A 591 -10.76 0.92 30.71
N TYR A 592 -11.93 1.04 30.06
CA TYR A 592 -12.69 2.29 30.01
C TYR A 592 -13.15 2.76 31.40
N GLN A 593 -13.73 1.89 32.24
CA GLN A 593 -14.06 2.23 33.63
C GLN A 593 -12.83 2.69 34.41
N SER A 594 -11.72 1.96 34.30
CA SER A 594 -10.46 2.33 34.98
C SER A 594 -9.94 3.70 34.54
N PHE A 595 -10.12 4.06 33.27
CA PHE A 595 -9.78 5.39 32.75
C PHE A 595 -10.67 6.48 33.37
N ILE A 596 -11.98 6.25 33.45
CA ILE A 596 -12.91 7.19 34.06
C ILE A 596 -12.62 7.35 35.56
N LEU A 597 -12.33 6.26 36.28
CA LEU A 597 -11.94 6.30 37.70
C LEU A 597 -10.66 7.12 37.93
N ARG A 598 -9.62 6.96 37.09
CA ARG A 598 -8.42 7.81 37.15
C ARG A 598 -8.75 9.29 36.95
N THR A 599 -9.71 9.58 36.07
CA THR A 599 -10.18 10.95 35.84
C THR A 599 -10.94 11.49 37.06
N VAL A 600 -11.76 10.67 37.72
CA VAL A 600 -12.45 11.03 38.96
C VAL A 600 -11.45 11.39 40.08
N ASP A 601 -10.41 10.58 40.26
CA ASP A 601 -9.34 10.83 41.25
C ASP A 601 -8.62 12.16 41.01
N GLU A 602 -8.29 12.49 39.76
CA GLU A 602 -7.64 13.76 39.41
C GLU A 602 -8.54 14.98 39.61
N VAL A 603 -9.81 14.88 39.22
CA VAL A 603 -10.81 15.91 39.53
C VAL A 603 -10.90 16.10 41.05
N GLY A 604 -10.89 15.01 41.82
CA GLY A 604 -10.86 15.05 43.28
C GLY A 604 -9.65 15.81 43.82
N LYS A 605 -8.44 15.50 43.34
CA LYS A 605 -7.20 16.20 43.76
C LYS A 605 -7.27 17.70 43.51
N GLU A 606 -7.80 18.12 42.36
CA GLU A 606 -7.87 19.52 41.98
C GLU A 606 -9.00 20.27 42.68
N MET A 607 -10.15 19.64 42.87
CA MET A 607 -11.24 20.18 43.68
C MET A 607 -10.79 20.40 45.13
N ARG A 608 -9.99 19.48 45.70
CA ARG A 608 -9.42 19.62 47.05
C ARG A 608 -8.56 20.86 47.22
N MET A 609 -7.84 21.27 46.17
CA MET A 609 -7.00 22.47 46.20
C MET A 609 -7.81 23.77 46.12
N ASN A 610 -9.03 23.71 45.55
CA ASN A 610 -9.81 24.89 45.21
C ASN A 610 -11.04 25.13 46.10
N LEU A 611 -11.34 24.22 47.02
CA LEU A 611 -12.54 24.26 47.87
C LEU A 611 -12.17 24.37 49.35
N ASP A 612 -13.04 25.02 50.13
CA ASP A 612 -12.92 25.01 51.59
C ASP A 612 -13.20 23.61 52.18
N GLY A 613 -12.84 23.39 53.45
CA GLY A 613 -12.99 22.08 54.09
C GLY A 613 -14.43 21.53 54.08
N SER A 614 -15.44 22.40 54.19
CA SER A 614 -16.85 22.00 54.22
C SER A 614 -17.37 21.64 52.82
N GLN A 615 -16.94 22.39 51.82
CA GLN A 615 -17.22 22.11 50.40
C GLN A 615 -16.51 20.83 49.97
N TRP A 616 -15.25 20.66 50.38
CA TRP A 616 -14.44 19.47 50.11
C TRP A 616 -15.07 18.20 50.68
N THR A 617 -15.45 18.17 51.97
CA THR A 617 -16.07 16.96 52.55
C THR A 617 -17.31 16.53 51.76
N LYS A 618 -18.11 17.50 51.30
CA LYS A 618 -19.32 17.16 50.53
C LYS A 618 -18.99 16.68 49.12
N ILE A 619 -18.09 17.35 48.40
CA ILE A 619 -17.72 16.88 47.05
C ILE A 619 -17.01 15.52 47.13
N GLN A 620 -16.17 15.30 48.15
CA GLN A 620 -15.48 14.03 48.36
C GLN A 620 -16.49 12.88 48.54
N GLN A 621 -17.55 13.08 49.33
CA GLN A 621 -18.62 12.10 49.45
C GLN A 621 -19.23 11.78 48.07
N THR A 622 -19.59 12.81 47.30
CA THR A 622 -20.16 12.62 45.96
C THR A 622 -19.19 11.95 44.99
N LEU A 623 -17.89 12.23 45.08
CA LEU A 623 -16.88 11.58 44.24
C LEU A 623 -16.73 10.10 44.59
N ASN A 624 -16.75 9.72 45.88
CA ASN A 624 -16.72 8.31 46.29
C ASN A 624 -17.97 7.53 45.81
N GLU A 625 -19.15 8.17 45.87
CA GLU A 625 -20.39 7.62 45.34
C GLU A 625 -20.32 7.48 43.80
N LEU A 626 -19.72 8.47 43.12
CA LEU A 626 -19.48 8.44 41.68
C LEU A 626 -18.48 7.33 41.29
N GLU A 627 -17.43 7.08 42.06
CA GLU A 627 -16.52 5.95 41.84
C GLU A 627 -17.28 4.63 41.88
N SER A 628 -18.12 4.43 42.90
CA SER A 628 -18.97 3.23 43.03
C SER A 628 -19.93 3.08 41.83
N TYR A 629 -20.46 4.19 41.33
CA TYR A 629 -21.28 4.20 40.12
C TYR A 629 -20.48 3.82 38.87
N VAL A 630 -19.29 4.39 38.67
CA VAL A 630 -18.43 4.11 37.51
C VAL A 630 -18.00 2.64 37.48
N GLU A 631 -17.80 2.00 38.64
CA GLU A 631 -17.50 0.56 38.73
C GLU A 631 -18.69 -0.35 38.38
N SER A 632 -19.92 0.18 38.43
CA SER A 632 -21.14 -0.59 38.19
C SER A 632 -21.39 -0.91 36.70
N GLU A 633 -22.15 -1.96 36.44
CA GLU A 633 -22.67 -2.28 35.09
C GLU A 633 -23.61 -1.19 34.57
N LEU A 634 -24.31 -0.49 35.46
CA LEU A 634 -25.23 0.59 35.09
C LEU A 634 -24.49 1.74 34.39
N PHE A 635 -23.29 2.10 34.84
CA PHE A 635 -22.47 3.11 34.17
C PHE A 635 -22.11 2.71 32.74
N LEU A 636 -21.78 1.44 32.51
CA LEU A 636 -21.47 0.93 31.18
C LEU A 636 -22.70 0.98 30.26
N VAL A 637 -23.86 0.56 30.76
CA VAL A 637 -25.13 0.63 30.02
C VAL A 637 -25.47 2.08 29.66
N ASP A 638 -25.45 2.99 30.64
CA ASP A 638 -25.72 4.42 30.42
C ASP A 638 -24.73 5.02 29.40
N SER A 639 -23.44 4.64 29.47
CA SER A 639 -22.42 5.11 28.52
C SER A 639 -22.64 4.58 27.11
N LEU A 640 -23.03 3.30 26.95
CA LEU A 640 -23.32 2.69 25.66
C LEU A 640 -24.54 3.32 24.99
N ILE A 641 -25.60 3.58 25.77
CA ILE A 641 -26.84 4.21 25.29
C ILE A 641 -26.60 5.68 24.94
N ASP A 642 -25.90 6.45 25.77
CA ASP A 642 -25.64 7.87 25.45
C ASP A 642 -24.71 8.02 24.24
N TYR A 643 -23.74 7.11 24.08
CA TYR A 643 -22.84 7.08 22.93
C TYR A 643 -23.56 6.76 21.62
N TYR A 644 -24.38 5.70 21.63
CA TYR A 644 -25.13 5.27 20.46
C TYR A 644 -26.51 4.77 20.91
N PRO A 645 -27.57 5.61 20.83
CA PRO A 645 -28.89 5.29 21.37
C PRO A 645 -29.49 3.94 20.97
N PRO A 646 -29.31 3.43 19.73
CA PRO A 646 -29.80 2.10 19.35
C PRO A 646 -29.24 0.94 20.19
N ASN A 647 -28.13 1.13 20.91
CA ASN A 647 -27.66 0.14 21.88
C ASN A 647 -28.68 -0.12 23.01
N GLY A 648 -29.57 0.83 23.29
CA GLY A 648 -30.64 0.69 24.30
C GLY A 648 -31.75 -0.26 23.88
N ASP A 649 -31.88 -0.54 22.59
CA ASP A 649 -32.86 -1.48 22.05
C ASP A 649 -32.39 -2.95 22.13
N ILE A 650 -31.13 -3.18 22.53
CA ILE A 650 -30.50 -4.50 22.61
C ILE A 650 -30.68 -5.08 24.03
N PRO A 651 -31.44 -6.18 24.20
CA PRO A 651 -31.58 -6.84 25.49
C PRO A 651 -30.23 -7.35 25.98
N GLU A 652 -29.93 -7.10 27.27
CA GLU A 652 -28.67 -7.50 27.90
C GLU A 652 -27.43 -7.07 27.10
N VAL A 653 -27.39 -5.79 26.70
CA VAL A 653 -26.34 -5.21 25.83
C VAL A 653 -24.90 -5.56 26.26
N LEU A 654 -24.63 -5.72 27.56
CA LEU A 654 -23.32 -6.12 28.09
C LEU A 654 -22.91 -7.56 27.72
N ASN A 655 -23.88 -8.45 27.49
CA ASN A 655 -23.63 -9.82 27.02
C ASN A 655 -23.27 -9.86 25.53
N GLN A 656 -23.56 -8.77 24.79
CA GLN A 656 -23.40 -8.66 23.34
C GLN A 656 -22.25 -7.73 22.91
N LEU A 657 -21.42 -7.25 23.85
CA LEU A 657 -20.38 -6.24 23.59
C LEU A 657 -19.47 -6.53 22.39
N LYS A 658 -19.13 -7.80 22.14
CA LYS A 658 -18.28 -8.20 21.00
C LYS A 658 -18.90 -7.91 19.63
N HIS A 659 -20.23 -7.88 19.57
CA HIS A 659 -21.02 -7.65 18.36
C HIS A 659 -21.40 -6.18 18.16
N LEU A 660 -21.18 -5.33 19.16
CA LEU A 660 -21.48 -3.90 19.03
C LEU A 660 -20.42 -3.23 18.14
N SER A 661 -20.88 -2.44 17.17
CA SER A 661 -20.01 -1.61 16.33
C SER A 661 -19.66 -0.28 17.00
N TYR A 662 -20.53 0.25 17.85
CA TYR A 662 -20.41 1.60 18.41
C TYR A 662 -20.38 1.55 19.94
N THR A 663 -19.19 1.68 20.51
CA THR A 663 -18.97 1.78 21.96
C THR A 663 -18.08 2.99 22.28
N PRO A 664 -18.10 3.52 23.52
CA PRO A 664 -17.23 4.62 23.93
C PRO A 664 -15.72 4.34 23.84
N TRP A 665 -15.32 3.07 23.69
CA TRP A 665 -13.93 2.65 23.66
C TRP A 665 -13.47 2.08 22.30
N ILE A 666 -14.41 1.58 21.49
CA ILE A 666 -14.19 1.09 20.12
C ILE A 666 -15.35 1.54 19.22
N THR A 667 -15.03 2.16 18.09
CA THR A 667 -15.99 2.49 17.03
C THR A 667 -15.56 1.88 15.70
N LYS A 668 -16.28 0.83 15.29
CA LYS A 668 -16.13 0.14 14.01
C LYS A 668 -16.93 0.93 12.96
N SER A 669 -16.25 1.79 12.23
CA SER A 669 -16.85 2.56 11.14
C SER A 669 -15.78 3.15 10.24
N GLY A 670 -16.15 3.41 8.98
CA GLY A 670 -15.41 4.34 8.13
C GLY A 670 -15.40 5.77 8.71
N ASN A 671 -14.64 6.65 8.07
CA ASN A 671 -14.56 8.06 8.44
C ASN A 671 -14.47 8.99 7.23
N SER A 672 -14.20 10.27 7.47
CA SER A 672 -14.24 11.33 6.49
C SER A 672 -12.88 11.51 5.81
N LEU A 673 -12.78 11.13 4.53
CA LEU A 673 -11.64 11.48 3.67
C LEU A 673 -11.37 12.99 3.69
N HIS A 674 -12.45 13.79 3.72
CA HIS A 674 -12.35 15.24 3.77
C HIS A 674 -11.56 15.73 4.99
N LYS A 675 -11.80 15.14 6.16
CA LYS A 675 -11.05 15.47 7.39
C LYS A 675 -9.59 15.06 7.29
N VAL A 676 -9.33 13.86 6.76
CA VAL A 676 -7.94 13.42 6.51
C VAL A 676 -7.21 14.42 5.61
N LEU A 677 -7.82 14.86 4.51
CA LEU A 677 -7.20 15.82 3.59
C LEU A 677 -6.95 17.18 4.26
N GLN A 678 -7.93 17.71 5.01
CA GLN A 678 -7.79 18.98 5.74
C GLN A 678 -6.59 18.95 6.69
N ILE A 679 -6.48 17.89 7.49
CA ILE A 679 -5.43 17.75 8.50
C ILE A 679 -4.07 17.44 7.86
N TYR A 680 -4.04 16.57 6.85
CA TYR A 680 -2.80 16.18 6.19
C TYR A 680 -2.12 17.36 5.48
N PHE A 681 -2.91 18.16 4.75
CA PHE A 681 -2.42 19.34 4.03
C PHE A 681 -2.38 20.60 4.90
N GLU A 682 -2.80 20.53 6.16
CA GLU A 682 -2.86 21.66 7.10
C GLU A 682 -3.73 22.81 6.55
N GLN A 683 -4.85 22.46 5.90
CA GLN A 683 -5.79 23.37 5.26
C GLN A 683 -7.20 23.18 5.85
N PRO A 684 -7.59 23.94 6.88
CA PRO A 684 -8.88 23.75 7.57
C PRO A 684 -10.09 24.02 6.66
N ASP A 685 -9.93 24.84 5.63
CA ASP A 685 -10.99 25.22 4.69
C ASP A 685 -10.97 24.44 3.37
N LEU A 686 -10.21 23.33 3.29
CA LEU A 686 -10.18 22.49 2.09
C LEU A 686 -11.60 21.99 1.79
N LYS A 687 -12.12 22.26 0.58
CA LYS A 687 -13.45 21.87 0.12
C LYS A 687 -13.35 20.96 -1.10
N ALA A 688 -14.37 20.12 -1.30
CA ALA A 688 -14.54 19.43 -2.56
C ALA A 688 -14.67 20.49 -3.68
N ARG A 689 -13.88 20.35 -4.72
CA ARG A 689 -13.83 21.31 -5.83
C ARG A 689 -14.94 21.10 -6.85
N ALA A 690 -15.40 19.86 -6.97
CA ALA A 690 -16.57 19.50 -7.74
C ALA A 690 -17.42 18.48 -6.99
N ARG A 691 -18.73 18.56 -7.22
CA ARG A 691 -19.71 17.59 -6.72
C ARG A 691 -20.63 17.20 -7.87
N LEU A 692 -20.72 15.91 -8.16
CA LEU A 692 -21.61 15.35 -9.17
C LEU A 692 -22.68 14.50 -8.49
N THR A 693 -23.93 14.59 -8.92
CA THR A 693 -25.03 13.75 -8.39
C THR A 693 -25.70 13.04 -9.56
N PRO A 694 -24.98 12.13 -10.24
CA PRO A 694 -25.49 11.48 -11.44
C PRO A 694 -26.65 10.55 -11.12
N LYS A 695 -27.65 10.48 -12.00
CA LYS A 695 -28.77 9.52 -11.87
C LYS A 695 -28.42 8.13 -12.38
N ASN A 696 -27.45 8.04 -13.29
CA ASN A 696 -27.01 6.79 -13.90
C ASN A 696 -25.57 6.90 -14.44
N GLY A 697 -25.05 5.79 -14.97
CA GLY A 697 -23.67 5.73 -15.47
C GLY A 697 -23.40 6.62 -16.69
N GLU A 698 -24.38 6.85 -17.56
CA GLU A 698 -24.23 7.72 -18.73
C GLU A 698 -24.08 9.18 -18.32
N GLU A 699 -24.95 9.66 -17.43
CA GLU A 699 -24.88 11.02 -16.87
C GLU A 699 -23.57 11.23 -16.10
N LEU A 700 -23.10 10.23 -15.35
CA LEU A 700 -21.79 10.30 -14.68
C LEU A 700 -20.67 10.45 -15.71
N LEU A 701 -20.62 9.60 -16.75
CA LEU A 701 -19.56 9.67 -17.76
C LEU A 701 -19.54 11.03 -18.47
N GLN A 702 -20.71 11.52 -18.87
CA GLN A 702 -20.84 12.82 -19.52
C GLN A 702 -20.37 13.95 -18.60
N SER A 703 -20.79 13.92 -17.33
CA SER A 703 -20.40 14.91 -16.33
C SER A 703 -18.90 14.91 -16.06
N LEU A 704 -18.28 13.72 -15.99
CA LEU A 704 -16.83 13.58 -15.82
C LEU A 704 -16.05 14.17 -17.01
N ILE A 705 -16.48 13.88 -18.24
CA ILE A 705 -15.85 14.42 -19.46
C ILE A 705 -15.94 15.94 -19.47
N LEU A 706 -17.12 16.50 -19.18
CA LEU A 706 -17.34 17.95 -19.14
C LEU A 706 -16.53 18.62 -18.01
N MET A 707 -16.50 18.03 -16.82
CA MET A 707 -15.71 18.50 -15.70
C MET A 707 -14.22 18.58 -16.05
N LEU A 708 -13.68 17.54 -16.70
CA LEU A 708 -12.27 17.51 -17.11
C LEU A 708 -11.95 18.53 -18.21
N ARG A 709 -12.82 18.65 -19.23
CA ARG A 709 -12.66 19.64 -20.32
C ARG A 709 -12.69 21.08 -19.84
N ASN A 710 -13.59 21.37 -18.90
CA ASN A 710 -13.80 22.73 -18.40
C ASN A 710 -12.87 23.11 -17.27
N SER A 711 -12.03 22.18 -16.79
CA SER A 711 -11.13 22.47 -15.69
C SER A 711 -10.00 23.39 -16.11
N THR A 712 -9.78 24.43 -15.32
CA THR A 712 -8.64 25.34 -15.43
C THR A 712 -7.44 24.89 -14.60
N SER A 713 -7.57 23.79 -13.85
CA SER A 713 -6.52 23.28 -12.98
C SER A 713 -5.23 22.98 -13.77
N PRO A 714 -4.06 23.47 -13.31
CA PRO A 714 -2.76 23.07 -13.84
C PRO A 714 -2.52 21.56 -13.74
N SER A 715 -3.00 20.92 -12.67
CA SER A 715 -2.87 19.48 -12.48
C SER A 715 -3.57 18.72 -13.59
N ILE A 716 -4.75 19.17 -14.04
CA ILE A 716 -5.47 18.52 -15.14
C ILE A 716 -4.70 18.64 -16.46
N LYS A 717 -4.10 19.79 -16.74
CA LYS A 717 -3.23 19.97 -17.92
C LYS A 717 -2.01 19.05 -17.89
N ASN A 718 -1.48 18.79 -16.70
CA ASN A 718 -0.32 17.92 -16.53
C ASN A 718 -0.66 16.43 -16.79
N ILE A 719 -1.92 16.01 -16.69
CA ILE A 719 -2.32 14.60 -16.89
C ILE A 719 -1.95 14.09 -18.28
N GLU A 720 -2.02 14.92 -19.33
CA GLU A 720 -1.63 14.49 -20.69
C GLU A 720 -0.16 14.06 -20.77
N THR A 721 0.69 14.67 -19.94
CA THR A 721 2.12 14.37 -19.87
C THR A 721 2.48 13.41 -18.73
N HIS A 722 1.59 13.27 -17.75
CA HIS A 722 1.72 12.44 -16.55
C HIS A 722 0.39 11.70 -16.27
N PRO A 723 0.05 10.68 -17.08
CA PRO A 723 -1.24 9.98 -16.99
C PRO A 723 -1.45 9.20 -15.68
N ASP A 724 -0.40 9.06 -14.88
CA ASP A 724 -0.36 8.50 -13.53
C ASP A 724 -0.89 9.44 -12.44
N LEU A 725 -1.07 10.73 -12.76
CA LEU A 725 -1.67 11.69 -11.83
C LEU A 725 -3.10 11.27 -11.51
N CYS A 726 -3.39 11.21 -10.22
CA CYS A 726 -4.66 10.76 -9.69
C CYS A 726 -5.04 11.54 -8.44
N THR A 727 -6.32 11.57 -8.12
CA THR A 727 -6.88 12.42 -7.07
C THR A 727 -7.84 11.64 -6.19
N PRO A 728 -7.82 11.85 -4.86
CA PRO A 728 -8.82 11.29 -3.96
C PRO A 728 -10.23 11.79 -4.31
N ILE A 729 -11.19 10.88 -4.29
CA ILE A 729 -12.62 11.16 -4.44
C ILE A 729 -13.41 10.34 -3.42
N ARG A 730 -14.63 10.77 -3.12
CA ARG A 730 -15.51 10.00 -2.24
C ARG A 730 -16.96 10.09 -2.64
N ILE A 731 -17.70 9.09 -2.20
CA ILE A 731 -19.14 9.10 -2.07
C ILE A 731 -19.42 9.06 -0.58
N PRO A 732 -19.96 10.15 0.02
CA PRO A 732 -20.20 10.22 1.46
C PRO A 732 -20.96 8.99 1.97
N TYR A 733 -20.52 8.44 3.10
CA TYR A 733 -21.09 7.24 3.75
C TYR A 733 -21.01 5.93 2.96
N VAL A 734 -20.48 5.93 1.74
CA VAL A 734 -20.34 4.73 0.90
C VAL A 734 -18.87 4.31 0.79
N HIS A 735 -18.05 5.06 0.07
CA HIS A 735 -16.65 4.68 -0.16
C HIS A 735 -15.79 5.89 -0.56
N ALA A 736 -14.49 5.79 -0.31
CA ALA A 736 -13.50 6.74 -0.79
C ALA A 736 -12.42 6.00 -1.60
N PHE A 737 -12.03 6.59 -2.73
CA PHE A 737 -11.26 5.93 -3.78
C PHE A 737 -10.52 6.94 -4.66
N THR A 738 -9.74 6.47 -5.64
CA THR A 738 -8.77 7.31 -6.37
C THR A 738 -9.20 7.50 -7.83
N PHE A 739 -9.50 8.73 -8.25
CA PHE A 739 -9.90 9.06 -9.62
C PHE A 739 -8.72 8.95 -10.61
N LEU A 740 -8.97 8.34 -11.77
CA LEU A 740 -7.96 8.02 -12.80
C LEU A 740 -8.21 8.79 -14.12
N PRO A 741 -8.07 10.13 -14.13
CA PRO A 741 -8.39 10.94 -15.31
C PRO A 741 -7.46 10.69 -16.51
N GLY A 742 -6.23 10.22 -16.25
CA GLY A 742 -5.24 9.88 -17.27
C GLY A 742 -5.32 8.46 -17.81
N HIS A 743 -6.30 7.65 -17.37
CA HIS A 743 -6.41 6.27 -17.84
C HIS A 743 -6.63 6.21 -19.36
N PRO A 744 -5.98 5.30 -20.11
CA PRO A 744 -6.07 5.26 -21.58
C PRO A 744 -7.48 5.13 -22.16
N THR A 745 -8.44 4.61 -21.39
CA THR A 745 -9.84 4.50 -21.80
C THR A 745 -10.63 5.80 -21.60
N LEU A 746 -10.22 6.67 -20.66
CA LEU A 746 -10.91 7.92 -20.33
C LEU A 746 -10.23 9.15 -20.95
N LEU A 747 -8.90 9.17 -21.01
CA LEU A 747 -8.10 10.28 -21.53
C LEU A 747 -8.56 10.77 -22.92
N PRO A 748 -8.83 9.89 -23.92
CA PRO A 748 -9.31 10.31 -25.22
C PRO A 748 -10.71 10.95 -25.19
N ALA A 749 -11.53 10.65 -24.19
CA ALA A 749 -12.90 11.14 -24.09
C ALA A 749 -12.93 12.65 -23.82
N TRP A 750 -12.02 13.15 -22.98
CA TRP A 750 -12.00 14.57 -22.60
C TRP A 750 -10.94 15.39 -23.35
N THR A 751 -9.92 14.78 -23.94
CA THR A 751 -8.90 15.50 -24.75
C THR A 751 -9.30 15.72 -26.22
N LYS A 752 -10.20 14.89 -26.77
CA LYS A 752 -10.69 15.06 -28.15
C LYS A 752 -11.78 16.12 -28.25
N SER A 753 -11.92 16.73 -29.43
CA SER A 753 -12.87 17.81 -29.71
C SER A 753 -14.32 17.37 -29.98
N SER A 754 -14.62 16.07 -30.02
CA SER A 754 -15.99 15.58 -30.25
C SER A 754 -16.91 15.91 -29.08
N GLU A 755 -18.18 16.20 -29.32
CA GLU A 755 -19.17 16.37 -28.25
C GLU A 755 -19.22 15.14 -27.32
N PRO A 756 -19.29 15.30 -25.98
CA PRO A 756 -19.22 14.17 -25.04
C PRO A 756 -20.27 13.10 -25.31
N ALA A 757 -21.53 13.49 -25.58
CA ALA A 757 -22.61 12.57 -25.85
C ALA A 757 -22.36 11.73 -27.12
N GLU A 758 -21.83 12.35 -28.18
CA GLU A 758 -21.50 11.64 -29.42
C GLU A 758 -20.33 10.68 -29.22
N TRP A 759 -19.32 11.11 -28.45
CA TRP A 759 -18.19 10.24 -28.09
C TRP A 759 -18.67 9.00 -27.31
N ILE A 760 -19.52 9.19 -26.30
CA ILE A 760 -20.10 8.10 -25.49
C ILE A 760 -20.90 7.15 -26.38
N LYS A 761 -21.75 7.69 -27.25
CA LYS A 761 -22.57 6.91 -28.18
C LYS A 761 -21.71 5.99 -29.06
N GLN A 762 -20.67 6.54 -29.68
CA GLN A 762 -19.81 5.81 -30.62
C GLN A 762 -18.86 4.81 -29.94
N ASN A 763 -18.27 5.20 -28.80
CA ASN A 763 -17.19 4.43 -28.20
C ASN A 763 -17.67 3.42 -27.14
N VAL A 764 -18.82 3.69 -26.51
CA VAL A 764 -19.35 2.91 -25.39
C VAL A 764 -20.69 2.27 -25.75
N LEU A 765 -21.74 3.08 -26.00
CA LEU A 765 -23.12 2.58 -26.16
C LEU A 765 -23.27 1.66 -27.36
N GLN A 766 -22.86 2.07 -28.56
CA GLN A 766 -23.09 1.30 -29.79
C GLN A 766 -22.54 -0.13 -29.66
N LYS A 767 -21.29 -0.27 -29.22
CA LYS A 767 -20.64 -1.58 -29.05
C LYS A 767 -21.36 -2.46 -28.04
N GLY A 768 -21.85 -1.88 -26.95
CA GLY A 768 -22.53 -2.60 -25.87
C GLY A 768 -23.98 -2.96 -26.20
N VAL A 769 -24.72 -2.07 -26.86
CA VAL A 769 -26.09 -2.33 -27.32
C VAL A 769 -26.07 -3.45 -28.37
N GLU A 770 -25.11 -3.46 -29.28
CA GLU A 770 -24.93 -4.57 -30.23
C GLU A 770 -24.74 -5.94 -29.52
N ILE A 771 -24.09 -5.96 -28.35
CA ILE A 771 -23.99 -7.18 -27.53
C ILE A 771 -25.34 -7.48 -26.88
N SER A 772 -25.98 -6.49 -26.27
CA SER A 772 -27.26 -6.62 -25.58
C SER A 772 -28.39 -7.15 -26.47
N GLU A 773 -28.40 -6.74 -27.75
CA GLU A 773 -29.38 -7.15 -28.75
C GLU A 773 -29.00 -8.46 -29.49
N SER A 774 -27.81 -8.99 -29.25
CA SER A 774 -27.40 -10.28 -29.81
C SER A 774 -28.07 -11.45 -29.08
N PRO A 775 -28.34 -12.59 -29.74
CA PRO A 775 -28.84 -13.79 -29.07
C PRO A 775 -27.75 -14.45 -28.23
N LEU A 776 -28.12 -14.98 -27.06
CA LEU A 776 -27.22 -15.77 -26.24
C LEU A 776 -27.04 -17.17 -26.86
N SER A 777 -25.81 -17.66 -26.96
CA SER A 777 -25.57 -19.04 -27.43
C SER A 777 -26.28 -20.05 -26.53
N LYS A 778 -26.69 -21.20 -27.11
CA LYS A 778 -27.39 -22.26 -26.37
C LYS A 778 -26.62 -22.68 -25.10
N ASP A 779 -25.33 -22.94 -25.22
CA ASP A 779 -24.49 -23.39 -24.10
C ASP A 779 -24.38 -22.32 -23.00
N ALA A 780 -24.23 -21.05 -23.39
CA ALA A 780 -24.20 -19.94 -22.45
C ALA A 780 -25.54 -19.78 -21.73
N ARG A 781 -26.66 -19.93 -22.44
CA ARG A 781 -28.01 -19.86 -21.88
C ARG A 781 -28.25 -20.96 -20.86
N GLU A 782 -27.89 -22.20 -21.19
CA GLU A 782 -27.97 -23.35 -20.28
C GLU A 782 -27.07 -23.13 -19.05
N ALA A 783 -25.86 -22.60 -19.22
CA ALA A 783 -24.96 -22.29 -18.11
C ALA A 783 -25.54 -21.24 -17.15
N VAL A 784 -26.19 -20.18 -17.66
CA VAL A 784 -26.89 -19.18 -16.83
C VAL A 784 -28.01 -19.85 -16.02
N ILE A 785 -28.87 -20.62 -16.69
CA ILE A 785 -30.02 -21.30 -16.06
C ILE A 785 -29.54 -22.22 -14.94
N GLN A 786 -28.55 -23.08 -15.22
CA GLN A 786 -28.03 -24.05 -14.25
C GLN A 786 -27.41 -23.38 -13.02
N ARG A 787 -26.65 -22.30 -13.20
CA ARG A 787 -26.01 -21.58 -12.09
C ARG A 787 -27.03 -20.83 -11.22
N LEU A 788 -28.03 -20.21 -11.84
CA LEU A 788 -29.11 -19.55 -11.09
C LEU A 788 -29.98 -20.57 -10.34
N ALA A 789 -30.35 -21.68 -11.00
CA ALA A 789 -31.09 -22.77 -10.36
C ALA A 789 -30.32 -23.36 -9.17
N ALA A 790 -28.98 -23.47 -9.25
CA ALA A 790 -28.17 -23.96 -8.14
C ALA A 790 -28.29 -23.11 -6.87
N ASN A 791 -28.53 -21.80 -7.01
CA ASN A 791 -28.68 -20.85 -5.90
C ASN A 791 -30.06 -20.88 -5.24
N LEU A 792 -31.07 -21.50 -5.86
CA LEU A 792 -32.38 -21.67 -5.25
C LEU A 792 -32.28 -22.70 -4.10
N VAL A 793 -33.04 -22.49 -3.02
CA VAL A 793 -33.00 -23.40 -1.86
C VAL A 793 -33.97 -24.58 -2.06
N SER A 794 -35.20 -24.28 -2.47
CA SER A 794 -36.27 -25.27 -2.66
C SER A 794 -36.06 -26.10 -3.93
N LYS A 795 -36.17 -27.43 -3.81
CA LYS A 795 -36.17 -28.33 -4.98
C LYS A 795 -37.33 -28.04 -5.92
N THR A 796 -38.49 -27.69 -5.37
CA THR A 796 -39.69 -27.33 -6.16
C THR A 796 -39.44 -26.07 -6.97
N ASP A 797 -38.86 -25.04 -6.37
CA ASP A 797 -38.55 -23.78 -7.06
C ASP A 797 -37.49 -24.00 -8.15
N LYS A 798 -36.51 -24.88 -7.92
CA LYS A 798 -35.54 -25.30 -8.95
C LYS A 798 -36.21 -25.92 -10.16
N THR A 799 -37.07 -26.90 -9.94
CA THR A 799 -37.78 -27.58 -11.02
C THR A 799 -38.67 -26.60 -11.78
N ALA A 800 -39.48 -25.80 -11.05
CA ALA A 800 -40.36 -24.82 -11.64
C ALA A 800 -39.60 -23.72 -12.42
N PHE A 801 -38.42 -23.30 -11.93
CA PHE A 801 -37.55 -22.38 -12.63
C PHE A 801 -37.05 -22.98 -13.94
N ILE A 802 -36.48 -24.19 -13.90
CA ILE A 802 -35.93 -24.86 -15.09
C ILE A 802 -37.02 -25.09 -16.14
N GLU A 803 -38.18 -25.63 -15.75
CA GLU A 803 -39.30 -25.89 -16.66
C GLU A 803 -39.81 -24.63 -17.35
N GLN A 804 -39.90 -23.50 -16.63
CA GLN A 804 -40.30 -22.22 -17.23
C GLN A 804 -39.22 -21.64 -18.13
N MET A 805 -37.94 -21.79 -17.75
CA MET A 805 -36.82 -21.33 -18.58
C MET A 805 -36.69 -22.11 -19.90
N ASP A 806 -37.07 -23.39 -19.92
CA ASP A 806 -37.11 -24.24 -21.11
C ASP A 806 -38.19 -23.83 -22.12
N GLN A 807 -39.26 -23.17 -21.64
CA GLN A 807 -40.36 -22.68 -22.48
C GLN A 807 -40.06 -21.35 -23.18
N LEU A 808 -39.05 -20.62 -22.73
CA LEU A 808 -38.70 -19.30 -23.28
C LEU A 808 -38.12 -19.42 -24.71
N PRO A 809 -38.42 -18.49 -25.64
CA PRO A 809 -37.91 -18.56 -27.00
C PRO A 809 -36.37 -18.53 -27.06
N LYS A 810 -35.77 -19.40 -27.89
CA LYS A 810 -34.31 -19.49 -28.05
C LYS A 810 -33.70 -18.31 -28.82
N SER A 811 -34.52 -17.55 -29.54
CA SER A 811 -34.10 -16.40 -30.35
C SER A 811 -34.06 -15.08 -29.59
N GLN A 812 -34.41 -15.07 -28.30
CA GLN A 812 -34.38 -13.86 -27.48
C GLN A 812 -33.00 -13.23 -27.47
N SER A 813 -32.95 -11.90 -27.50
CA SER A 813 -31.72 -11.17 -27.22
C SER A 813 -31.28 -11.40 -25.78
N ILE A 814 -30.01 -11.12 -25.46
CA ILE A 814 -29.52 -11.21 -24.08
C ILE A 814 -30.36 -10.36 -23.13
N LYS A 815 -30.79 -9.17 -23.58
CA LYS A 815 -31.66 -8.26 -22.83
C LYS A 815 -33.03 -8.86 -22.53
N GLU A 816 -33.70 -9.38 -23.55
CA GLU A 816 -35.01 -10.02 -23.40
C GLU A 816 -34.92 -11.26 -22.50
N PHE A 817 -33.84 -12.03 -22.64
CA PHE A 817 -33.57 -13.19 -21.81
C PHE A 817 -33.34 -12.80 -20.33
N ARG A 818 -32.54 -11.75 -20.06
CA ARG A 818 -32.32 -11.21 -18.71
C ARG A 818 -33.62 -10.78 -18.06
N GLN A 819 -34.46 -10.05 -18.79
CA GLN A 819 -35.76 -9.60 -18.30
C GLN A 819 -36.68 -10.78 -17.97
N SER A 820 -36.71 -11.80 -18.83
CA SER A 820 -37.50 -13.02 -18.59
C SER A 820 -37.05 -13.76 -17.32
N ILE A 821 -35.72 -13.87 -17.10
CA ILE A 821 -35.17 -14.44 -15.86
C ILE A 821 -35.58 -13.63 -14.65
N LEU A 822 -35.42 -12.31 -14.71
CA LEU A 822 -35.70 -11.44 -13.57
C LEU A 822 -37.18 -11.52 -13.15
N GLU A 823 -38.10 -11.45 -14.10
CA GLU A 823 -39.54 -11.58 -13.83
C GLU A 823 -39.89 -12.93 -13.20
N LEU A 824 -39.28 -14.01 -13.70
CA LEU A 824 -39.46 -15.35 -13.14
C LEU A 824 -38.89 -15.44 -11.72
N MET A 825 -37.66 -14.96 -11.53
CA MET A 825 -37.01 -14.97 -10.22
C MET A 825 -37.78 -14.12 -9.22
N ILE A 826 -38.35 -12.96 -9.60
CA ILE A 826 -39.21 -12.14 -8.73
C ILE A 826 -40.45 -12.92 -8.28
N LYS A 827 -41.11 -13.64 -9.20
CA LYS A 827 -42.28 -14.50 -8.86
C LYS A 827 -41.89 -15.57 -7.83
N LEU A 828 -40.72 -16.19 -8.01
CA LEU A 828 -40.17 -17.20 -7.09
C LEU A 828 -39.57 -16.60 -5.81
N ASN A 829 -39.21 -15.31 -5.80
CA ASN A 829 -38.52 -14.64 -4.70
C ASN A 829 -39.40 -14.47 -3.46
N SER A 830 -40.72 -14.69 -3.56
CA SER A 830 -41.60 -14.85 -2.40
C SER A 830 -41.07 -15.90 -1.40
N SER A 831 -40.40 -16.94 -1.91
CA SER A 831 -39.74 -18.00 -1.10
C SER A 831 -38.33 -17.65 -0.63
N ILE A 832 -37.59 -16.82 -1.38
CA ILE A 832 -36.13 -16.62 -1.23
C ILE A 832 -35.82 -15.36 -0.40
N LYS A 833 -36.70 -14.34 -0.45
CA LYS A 833 -36.61 -13.07 0.29
C LYS A 833 -35.31 -12.28 0.06
N LEU A 834 -34.70 -12.38 -1.13
CA LEU A 834 -33.56 -11.54 -1.47
C LEU A 834 -34.02 -10.14 -1.93
N PRO A 835 -33.33 -9.06 -1.55
CA PRO A 835 -33.51 -7.75 -2.16
C PRO A 835 -33.39 -7.81 -3.69
N LEU A 836 -34.21 -7.04 -4.41
CA LEU A 836 -34.26 -7.04 -5.88
C LEU A 836 -32.88 -6.72 -6.49
N GLN A 837 -32.16 -5.78 -5.92
CA GLN A 837 -30.84 -5.32 -6.39
C GLN A 837 -29.79 -6.44 -6.32
N ILE A 838 -29.83 -7.28 -5.28
CA ILE A 838 -28.95 -8.44 -5.14
C ILE A 838 -29.26 -9.47 -6.23
N LEU A 839 -30.56 -9.71 -6.49
CA LEU A 839 -31.00 -10.61 -7.53
C LEU A 839 -30.55 -10.14 -8.92
N GLU A 840 -30.72 -8.84 -9.22
CA GLU A 840 -30.25 -8.24 -10.47
C GLU A 840 -28.74 -8.41 -10.66
N THR A 841 -27.95 -8.08 -9.63
CA THR A 841 -26.49 -8.22 -9.64
C THR A 841 -26.06 -9.67 -9.88
N GLN A 842 -26.75 -10.64 -9.24
CA GLN A 842 -26.48 -12.06 -9.44
C GLN A 842 -26.80 -12.52 -10.86
N ILE A 843 -27.94 -12.11 -11.43
CA ILE A 843 -28.32 -12.44 -12.81
C ILE A 843 -27.30 -11.86 -13.79
N ASP A 844 -26.95 -10.59 -13.63
CA ASP A 844 -26.00 -9.89 -14.51
C ASP A 844 -24.60 -10.55 -14.44
N GLN A 845 -24.17 -10.99 -13.25
CA GLN A 845 -22.93 -11.75 -13.08
C GLN A 845 -22.98 -13.11 -13.80
N GLN A 846 -24.10 -13.83 -13.74
CA GLN A 846 -24.22 -15.11 -14.45
C GLN A 846 -24.25 -14.94 -15.97
N ILE A 847 -24.94 -13.90 -16.45
CA ILE A 847 -24.96 -13.56 -17.88
C ILE A 847 -23.54 -13.23 -18.35
N TYR A 848 -22.87 -12.28 -17.69
CA TYR A 848 -21.50 -11.87 -18.06
C TYR A 848 -20.53 -13.07 -18.07
N THR A 849 -20.52 -13.87 -17.00
CA THR A 849 -19.60 -15.02 -16.91
C THR A 849 -19.88 -16.08 -17.98
N SER A 850 -21.11 -16.18 -18.47
CA SER A 850 -21.51 -17.12 -19.52
C SER A 850 -21.34 -16.58 -20.93
N LEU A 851 -21.03 -15.29 -21.12
CA LEU A 851 -20.79 -14.73 -22.45
C LEU A 851 -19.65 -15.46 -23.19
N PRO A 852 -19.80 -15.70 -24.50
CA PRO A 852 -18.70 -16.12 -25.37
C PRO A 852 -17.52 -15.13 -25.32
N ASN A 853 -16.29 -15.64 -25.44
CA ASN A 853 -15.07 -14.82 -25.37
C ASN A 853 -15.07 -13.61 -26.34
N PRO A 854 -15.49 -13.72 -27.61
CA PRO A 854 -15.52 -12.56 -28.51
C PRO A 854 -16.42 -11.43 -28.02
N LEU A 855 -17.54 -11.76 -27.34
CA LEU A 855 -18.43 -10.75 -26.76
C LEU A 855 -17.83 -10.15 -25.49
N LYS A 856 -17.14 -10.95 -24.66
CA LYS A 856 -16.41 -10.44 -23.49
C LYS A 856 -15.30 -9.48 -23.89
N GLU A 857 -14.49 -9.84 -24.88
CA GLU A 857 -13.41 -8.96 -25.40
C GLU A 857 -13.98 -7.65 -25.93
N LYS A 858 -15.09 -7.70 -26.68
CA LYS A 858 -15.77 -6.49 -27.16
C LYS A 858 -16.32 -5.63 -26.01
N LEU A 859 -16.84 -6.25 -24.96
CA LEU A 859 -17.35 -5.58 -23.76
C LEU A 859 -16.21 -4.94 -22.94
N HIS A 860 -15.09 -5.64 -22.76
CA HIS A 860 -13.90 -5.13 -22.09
C HIS A 860 -13.30 -3.95 -22.86
N ALA A 861 -13.27 -4.03 -24.20
CA ALA A 861 -12.76 -2.98 -25.06
C ALA A 861 -13.64 -1.70 -25.08
N SER A 862 -14.88 -1.75 -24.60
CA SER A 862 -15.75 -0.58 -24.44
C SER A 862 -15.85 -0.09 -22.99
N ALA A 863 -15.24 -0.80 -22.03
CA ALA A 863 -15.24 -0.45 -20.62
C ALA A 863 -14.35 0.77 -20.35
N ILE A 864 -14.90 1.80 -19.69
CA ILE A 864 -14.18 3.04 -19.37
C ILE A 864 -13.80 3.01 -17.90
N HIS A 865 -12.52 2.71 -17.59
CA HIS A 865 -12.01 2.84 -16.23
C HIS A 865 -12.01 4.31 -15.82
N ILE A 866 -12.61 4.61 -14.67
CA ILE A 866 -12.73 5.97 -14.15
C ILE A 866 -12.00 6.16 -12.81
N ALA A 867 -11.84 5.10 -12.02
CA ALA A 867 -11.21 5.21 -10.70
C ALA A 867 -10.59 3.89 -10.22
N ASP A 868 -9.54 3.93 -9.41
CA ASP A 868 -8.98 2.81 -8.64
C ASP A 868 -9.78 2.73 -7.32
N THR A 869 -10.43 1.60 -7.04
CA THR A 869 -11.25 1.44 -5.81
C THR A 869 -10.39 1.29 -4.56
N ASN A 870 -9.07 1.23 -4.73
CA ASN A 870 -8.03 0.82 -3.79
C ASN A 870 -8.08 -0.66 -3.40
N TRP A 871 -9.10 -1.41 -3.82
CA TRP A 871 -9.22 -2.85 -3.57
C TRP A 871 -8.33 -3.65 -4.52
N ALA A 872 -8.08 -4.90 -4.14
CA ALA A 872 -7.37 -5.85 -4.99
C ALA A 872 -8.02 -7.23 -4.94
N ASP A 873 -8.05 -7.89 -6.10
CA ASP A 873 -8.28 -9.34 -6.18
C ASP A 873 -6.96 -10.02 -6.55
N GLY A 874 -6.30 -10.55 -5.52
CA GLY A 874 -4.95 -11.07 -5.63
C GLY A 874 -3.97 -9.98 -6.06
N ILE A 875 -3.52 -10.03 -7.30
CA ILE A 875 -2.49 -9.14 -7.84
C ILE A 875 -3.06 -8.02 -8.71
N ASN A 876 -4.35 -8.07 -8.99
CA ASN A 876 -5.01 -7.13 -9.86
C ASN A 876 -5.73 -6.12 -8.99
N ALA A 877 -5.48 -4.84 -9.23
CA ALA A 877 -6.28 -3.78 -8.65
C ALA A 877 -7.70 -3.86 -9.23
N ILE A 878 -8.68 -3.48 -8.43
CA ILE A 878 -10.04 -3.31 -8.91
C ILE A 878 -10.25 -1.84 -9.20
N HIS A 879 -10.66 -1.53 -10.44
CA HIS A 879 -11.05 -0.21 -10.87
C HIS A 879 -12.57 -0.13 -10.96
N PHE A 880 -13.15 1.03 -10.69
CA PHE A 880 -14.48 1.34 -11.18
C PHE A 880 -14.43 1.63 -12.67
N SER A 881 -15.39 1.04 -13.39
CA SER A 881 -15.54 1.20 -14.82
C SER A 881 -17.00 1.46 -15.19
N LEU A 882 -17.20 2.37 -16.14
CA LEU A 882 -18.47 2.59 -16.79
C LEU A 882 -18.53 1.70 -18.04
N VAL A 883 -19.48 0.78 -18.06
CA VAL A 883 -19.61 -0.27 -19.09
C VAL A 883 -21.08 -0.47 -19.41
N VAL A 884 -21.39 -0.92 -20.62
CA VAL A 884 -22.78 -1.26 -20.97
C VAL A 884 -23.13 -2.63 -20.39
N ASN A 885 -24.15 -2.70 -19.53
CA ASN A 885 -24.64 -3.98 -19.04
C ASN A 885 -25.26 -4.78 -20.20
N PRO A 886 -24.75 -5.97 -20.54
CA PRO A 886 -25.31 -6.76 -21.64
C PRO A 886 -26.76 -7.19 -21.39
N GLY A 887 -27.21 -7.25 -20.14
CA GLY A 887 -28.58 -7.59 -19.77
C GLY A 887 -29.58 -6.44 -19.89
N THR A 888 -29.14 -5.17 -19.88
CA THR A 888 -30.04 -4.01 -19.92
C THR A 888 -29.82 -3.09 -21.13
N GLY A 889 -28.63 -3.14 -21.72
CA GLY A 889 -28.20 -2.21 -22.77
C GLY A 889 -27.86 -0.81 -22.27
N GLN A 890 -27.78 -0.60 -20.96
CA GLN A 890 -27.51 0.71 -20.34
C GLN A 890 -26.08 0.79 -19.79
N ILE A 891 -25.52 2.00 -19.72
CA ILE A 891 -24.23 2.23 -19.03
C ILE A 891 -24.45 2.14 -17.51
N VAL A 892 -23.68 1.25 -16.89
CA VAL A 892 -23.68 0.96 -15.45
C VAL A 892 -22.27 1.08 -14.89
N LEU A 893 -22.16 1.22 -13.57
CA LEU A 893 -20.90 1.19 -12.84
C LEU A 893 -20.58 -0.24 -12.40
N TRP A 894 -19.55 -0.84 -12.98
CA TRP A 894 -19.05 -2.15 -12.58
C TRP A 894 -17.62 -2.03 -12.04
N GLY A 895 -17.20 -3.01 -11.22
CA GLY A 895 -15.80 -3.25 -10.96
C GLY A 895 -15.15 -3.89 -12.18
N ILE A 896 -13.89 -3.57 -12.45
CA ILE A 896 -13.07 -4.25 -13.46
C ILE A 896 -11.68 -4.47 -12.89
N LYS A 897 -11.07 -5.63 -13.17
CA LYS A 897 -9.63 -5.79 -12.93
C LYS A 897 -8.84 -4.80 -13.81
N ASP A 898 -7.75 -4.29 -13.28
CA ASP A 898 -6.81 -3.42 -13.99
C ASP A 898 -6.27 -3.97 -15.31
N ASP A 899 -6.07 -5.29 -15.39
CA ASP A 899 -5.72 -6.02 -16.61
C ASP A 899 -6.91 -6.29 -17.55
N SER A 900 -8.07 -5.71 -17.23
CA SER A 900 -9.36 -5.88 -17.91
C SER A 900 -9.85 -7.33 -18.00
N SER A 901 -9.24 -8.29 -17.29
CA SER A 901 -9.57 -9.72 -17.43
C SER A 901 -10.95 -10.10 -16.89
N GLN A 902 -11.51 -9.30 -15.99
CA GLN A 902 -12.76 -9.61 -15.31
C GLN A 902 -13.54 -8.35 -14.96
N LEU A 903 -14.82 -8.33 -15.37
CA LEU A 903 -15.83 -7.42 -14.87
C LEU A 903 -16.58 -8.02 -13.68
N ILE A 904 -17.01 -7.15 -12.77
CA ILE A 904 -17.71 -7.47 -11.53
C ILE A 904 -18.91 -6.52 -11.42
N PRO A 905 -20.15 -6.97 -11.67
CA PRO A 905 -21.34 -6.18 -11.47
C PRO A 905 -21.43 -5.66 -10.04
N LEU A 906 -21.86 -4.41 -9.90
CA LEU A 906 -22.06 -3.75 -8.62
C LEU A 906 -23.54 -3.36 -8.45
N ASP A 907 -23.97 -3.18 -7.22
CA ASP A 907 -25.30 -2.66 -6.91
C ASP A 907 -25.36 -1.16 -7.23
N GLN A 908 -26.09 -0.81 -8.30
CA GLN A 908 -26.17 0.56 -8.79
C GLN A 908 -26.83 1.53 -7.78
N SER A 909 -27.72 1.03 -6.91
CA SER A 909 -28.41 1.85 -5.91
C SER A 909 -27.42 2.42 -4.88
N ILE A 910 -26.40 1.66 -4.51
CA ILE A 910 -25.35 2.08 -3.58
C ILE A 910 -24.49 3.20 -4.16
N TRP A 911 -24.30 3.24 -5.49
CA TRP A 911 -23.33 4.16 -6.12
C TRP A 911 -23.96 5.43 -6.71
N PHE A 912 -25.26 5.41 -7.03
CA PHE A 912 -25.96 6.52 -7.69
C PHE A 912 -27.12 7.08 -6.89
N GLU A 913 -27.99 6.23 -6.32
CA GLU A 913 -29.25 6.71 -5.73
C GLU A 913 -28.99 7.58 -4.50
N ASN A 914 -29.38 8.86 -4.58
CA ASN A 914 -29.18 9.87 -3.54
C ASN A 914 -27.72 10.13 -3.13
N ASN A 915 -26.76 9.71 -3.96
CA ASN A 915 -25.35 9.77 -3.63
C ASN A 915 -24.61 10.82 -4.49
N SER A 916 -23.86 11.69 -3.82
CA SER A 916 -23.03 12.69 -4.49
C SER A 916 -21.57 12.24 -4.53
N TRP A 917 -20.94 12.33 -5.70
CA TRP A 917 -19.53 12.11 -5.91
C TRP A 917 -18.77 13.42 -5.69
N GLU A 918 -17.88 13.44 -4.70
CA GLU A 918 -17.10 14.62 -4.32
C GLU A 918 -15.64 14.47 -4.77
N PHE A 919 -15.15 15.47 -5.51
CA PHE A 919 -13.83 15.49 -6.11
C PHE A 919 -12.92 16.51 -5.42
N PHE A 920 -11.72 16.09 -5.03
CA PHE A 920 -10.72 16.94 -4.38
C PHE A 920 -9.59 17.32 -5.35
N ILE A 921 -9.92 17.51 -6.63
CA ILE A 921 -8.94 17.78 -7.70
C ILE A 921 -8.28 19.12 -7.48
N ASP A 922 -6.96 19.11 -7.30
CA ASP A 922 -6.15 20.32 -7.15
C ASP A 922 -5.88 21.05 -8.47
#